data_AF-A0A1M7AGW1-F1
#
_entry.id   AF-A0A1M7AGW1-F1
#
_cell.length_a   1.000
_cell.length_b   1.000
_cell.length_c   1.000
_cell.angle_alpha   90.00
_cell.angle_beta   90.00
_cell.angle_gamma   90.00
#
_symmetry.space_group_name_H-M   'P 1'
#
loop_
_entity.id
_entity.type
_entity.pdbx_description
1 polymer ?
#
loop_
_entity_poly.entity_id
_entity_poly.type
_entity_poly.pdbx_seq_one_letter_code
_entity_poly.pdbx_strand_id
1 'polypeptide(L)'
;MKKITFLLLLTLHFTVSATFAQVSNTKEVMLFGKKKVIKAGSIIRCATTEYEDYLKAKNPKRLSTAEFEQWIAPKVNLEKNKPENSPKEFKTNAVITIPVVVHVIHNGDLLGADENIFDEQVISQIQVLNEDFRKKLNTPGYNTNPVGADVEIEFALAKRDPAGVLSNGINHVNLEQESWSTDDINTIVKPQTQWDPEKYLNIWIVKFTSTELLGYAQFPSGSGLSGISADPGTAATDGVVIGYAFFGSSSYFPGGTYLTNYDKGRTTSHEVGHWLGLRHIWGDGGCGVDDFCNDTPIAGQSNEGCPTGVDSCPTSPGLDMIENYMDYTNDACMNIFTADQKTRMITVMNNSIRRAALKTSDALTPGVVFTNDAATIVLNLNIIPCNNSFIPVIKIINKGSARLTSASITYGVDNANLQTYNWTGSLANNESQNITLNNVTSSGGNHNFTATIISANATTDQNSNNNSNTVNFDITKNYATNTVTFSLQLDRFGTETTWELTNATGTKLYQGGPYTDTPTNSPLPAPIKTSFDLPTNGCYTFTIYDTELDGICCDYGVGSYTLSTPSDEIIATGGKFGEVESKSFIIGSLATADITNSNAVYLYPNPTSNILNLVVQNKLETPEAYTIINSLGQIIKTKKIETEEDLRINVSTLSQGIYFLKLSKNQAETSTVKFIKK
;
A
#
# COMPACT_ATOMS: atom_id res chain seq x y z
N MET A 1 -49.46 -86.74 3.61
CA MET A 1 -48.89 -86.31 4.91
C MET A 1 -47.54 -85.65 4.69
N LYS A 2 -47.42 -84.34 4.88
CA LYS A 2 -46.37 -83.69 5.69
C LYS A 2 -46.52 -82.17 5.56
N LYS A 3 -46.48 -81.52 6.72
CA LYS A 3 -46.80 -80.12 7.02
C LYS A 3 -45.82 -79.17 6.33
N ILE A 4 -46.31 -78.07 5.75
CA ILE A 4 -45.50 -76.90 5.41
C ILE A 4 -45.93 -75.81 6.40
N THR A 5 -45.06 -75.54 7.36
CA THR A 5 -45.22 -74.51 8.38
C THR A 5 -44.63 -73.21 7.82
N PHE A 6 -45.46 -72.18 7.70
CA PHE A 6 -45.08 -70.84 7.24
C PHE A 6 -44.43 -70.09 8.41
N LEU A 7 -43.16 -69.72 8.30
CA LEU A 7 -42.41 -68.97 9.31
C LEU A 7 -42.39 -67.48 8.91
N LEU A 8 -42.92 -66.65 9.81
CA LEU A 8 -42.98 -65.19 9.74
C LEU A 8 -41.55 -64.59 9.76
N LEU A 9 -41.17 -63.80 8.75
CA LEU A 9 -39.94 -62.99 8.78
C LEU A 9 -40.28 -61.54 9.15
N LEU A 10 -39.69 -61.07 10.24
CA LEU A 10 -39.80 -59.71 10.77
C LEU A 10 -38.84 -58.79 10.00
N THR A 11 -39.36 -57.89 9.16
CA THR A 11 -38.56 -56.88 8.43
C THR A 11 -38.49 -55.57 9.21
N LEU A 12 -37.32 -55.28 9.77
CA LEU A 12 -36.94 -54.03 10.43
C LEU A 12 -36.84 -52.90 9.38
N HIS A 13 -37.72 -51.89 9.43
CA HIS A 13 -37.59 -50.68 8.61
C HIS A 13 -36.69 -49.67 9.34
N PHE A 14 -35.45 -49.51 8.88
CA PHE A 14 -34.60 -48.37 9.23
C PHE A 14 -34.92 -47.22 8.27
N THR A 15 -35.54 -46.16 8.81
CA THR A 15 -35.67 -44.86 8.12
C THR A 15 -34.31 -44.18 8.09
N VAL A 16 -33.71 -44.06 6.90
CA VAL A 16 -32.50 -43.25 6.70
C VAL A 16 -32.91 -41.79 6.62
N SER A 17 -32.68 -41.06 7.71
CA SER A 17 -32.73 -39.60 7.71
C SER A 17 -31.47 -39.09 6.99
N ALA A 18 -31.61 -38.70 5.72
CA ALA A 18 -30.55 -37.99 5.01
C ALA A 18 -30.44 -36.57 5.59
N THR A 19 -29.53 -36.37 6.53
CA THR A 19 -29.08 -35.03 6.91
C THR A 19 -28.19 -34.50 5.79
N PHE A 20 -28.72 -33.59 4.97
CA PHE A 20 -27.88 -32.73 4.14
C PHE A 20 -27.07 -31.84 5.08
N ALA A 21 -25.80 -32.16 5.29
CA ALA A 21 -24.86 -31.23 5.89
C ALA A 21 -24.62 -30.11 4.87
N GLN A 22 -25.15 -28.91 5.11
CA GLN A 22 -24.69 -27.70 4.43
C GLN A 22 -23.19 -27.56 4.74
N VAL A 23 -22.34 -27.62 3.71
CA VAL A 23 -20.97 -27.15 3.83
C VAL A 23 -21.05 -25.66 4.16
N SER A 24 -20.74 -25.26 5.40
CA SER A 24 -20.71 -23.86 5.76
C SER A 24 -19.53 -23.22 5.03
N ASN A 25 -19.80 -22.38 4.03
CA ASN A 25 -18.78 -21.63 3.30
C ASN A 25 -18.21 -20.52 4.20
N THR A 26 -17.35 -20.90 5.15
CA THR A 26 -16.78 -20.02 6.17
C THR A 26 -15.26 -20.01 6.12
N LYS A 27 -14.67 -18.87 6.42
CA LYS A 27 -13.23 -18.60 6.43
C LYS A 27 -12.79 -18.17 7.83
N GLU A 28 -11.63 -18.65 8.27
CA GLU A 28 -11.00 -18.17 9.51
C GLU A 28 -10.07 -16.99 9.20
N VAL A 29 -10.23 -15.90 9.94
CA VAL A 29 -9.38 -14.71 9.88
C VAL A 29 -8.77 -14.48 11.27
N MET A 30 -7.50 -14.07 11.32
CA MET A 30 -6.83 -13.72 12.57
C MET A 30 -6.91 -12.21 12.81
N LEU A 31 -7.53 -11.82 13.92
CA LEU A 31 -7.58 -10.42 14.40
C LEU A 31 -7.04 -10.37 15.84
N PHE A 32 -6.01 -9.57 16.05
CA PHE A 32 -5.37 -9.34 17.35
C PHE A 32 -5.05 -10.64 18.12
N GLY A 33 -4.45 -11.61 17.42
CA GLY A 33 -4.10 -12.93 17.97
C GLY A 33 -5.28 -13.88 18.18
N LYS A 34 -6.50 -13.51 17.80
CA LYS A 34 -7.71 -14.34 17.94
C LYS A 34 -8.31 -14.73 16.59
N LYS A 35 -8.87 -15.94 16.54
CA LYS A 35 -9.61 -16.44 15.37
C LYS A 35 -11.01 -15.84 15.31
N LYS A 36 -11.40 -15.32 14.16
CA LYS A 36 -12.76 -14.90 13.80
C LYS A 36 -13.22 -15.72 12.60
N VAL A 37 -14.38 -16.35 12.70
CA VAL A 37 -14.99 -17.09 11.60
C VAL A 37 -15.94 -16.15 10.86
N ILE A 38 -15.72 -15.97 9.57
CA ILE A 38 -16.55 -15.15 8.70
C ILE A 38 -17.10 -16.01 7.55
N LYS A 39 -18.09 -15.52 6.81
CA LYS A 39 -18.53 -16.15 5.57
C LYS A 39 -17.46 -15.93 4.50
N ALA A 40 -17.16 -16.94 3.67
CA ALA A 40 -16.22 -16.74 2.55
C ALA A 40 -16.77 -15.64 1.61
N GLY A 41 -15.87 -14.78 1.12
CA GLY A 41 -16.22 -13.59 0.34
C GLY A 41 -16.85 -12.43 1.12
N SER A 42 -17.02 -12.53 2.44
CA SER A 42 -17.48 -11.39 3.26
C SER A 42 -16.33 -10.51 3.73
N ILE A 43 -16.65 -9.27 4.07
CA ILE A 43 -15.72 -8.23 4.51
C ILE A 43 -15.95 -7.94 5.99
N ILE A 44 -14.87 -7.76 6.73
CA ILE A 44 -14.86 -7.28 8.10
C ILE A 44 -14.76 -5.76 8.05
N ARG A 45 -15.90 -5.08 8.23
CA ARG A 45 -16.01 -3.62 8.08
C ARG A 45 -15.19 -2.86 9.12
N CYS A 46 -15.15 -3.35 10.36
CA CYS A 46 -14.43 -2.75 11.47
C CYS A 46 -13.96 -3.84 12.45
N ALA A 47 -12.79 -3.64 13.06
CA ALA A 47 -12.24 -4.50 14.12
C ALA A 47 -11.99 -3.76 15.45
N THR A 48 -12.65 -2.61 15.66
CA THR A 48 -12.45 -1.75 16.82
C THR A 48 -12.83 -2.42 18.14
N THR A 49 -13.88 -3.24 18.16
CA THR A 49 -14.29 -3.96 19.39
C THR A 49 -13.30 -5.06 19.74
N GLU A 50 -12.83 -5.83 18.75
CA GLU A 50 -11.76 -6.81 18.94
C GLU A 50 -10.46 -6.16 19.40
N TYR A 51 -10.14 -4.97 18.87
CA TYR A 51 -8.97 -4.22 19.30
C TYR A 51 -9.08 -3.74 20.75
N GLU A 52 -10.25 -3.23 21.14
CA GLU A 52 -10.51 -2.80 22.51
C GLU A 52 -10.35 -3.96 23.51
N ASP A 53 -10.85 -5.14 23.16
CA ASP A 53 -10.66 -6.36 23.96
C ASP A 53 -9.19 -6.78 24.05
N TYR A 54 -8.46 -6.66 22.94
CA TYR A 54 -7.02 -6.90 22.92
C TYR A 54 -6.26 -5.92 23.83
N LEU A 55 -6.61 -4.63 23.81
CA LEU A 55 -6.02 -3.62 24.69
C LEU A 55 -6.35 -3.88 26.16
N LYS A 56 -7.59 -4.27 26.49
CA LYS A 56 -7.99 -4.65 27.86
C LYS A 56 -7.24 -5.88 28.35
N ALA A 57 -7.00 -6.87 27.48
CA ALA A 57 -6.22 -8.05 27.82
C ALA A 57 -4.75 -7.70 28.12
N LYS A 58 -4.18 -6.69 27.47
CA LYS A 58 -2.79 -6.25 27.69
C LYS A 58 -2.62 -5.20 28.79
N ASN A 59 -3.65 -4.41 29.07
CA ASN A 59 -3.67 -3.44 30.15
C ASN A 59 -4.92 -3.62 31.04
N PRO A 60 -4.80 -4.36 32.17
CA PRO A 60 -5.90 -4.54 33.12
C PRO A 60 -6.43 -3.25 33.76
N LYS A 61 -5.73 -2.12 33.61
CA LYS A 61 -6.17 -0.80 34.09
C LYS A 61 -6.96 -0.01 33.05
N ARG A 62 -7.10 -0.53 31.83
CA ARG A 62 -7.95 0.06 30.80
C ARG A 62 -9.42 -0.08 31.21
N LEU A 63 -10.19 0.99 31.04
CA LEU A 63 -11.59 1.04 31.47
C LEU A 63 -12.42 -0.01 30.73
N SER A 64 -13.29 -0.69 31.47
CA SER A 64 -14.42 -1.41 30.88
C SER A 64 -15.39 -0.42 30.23
N THR A 65 -16.25 -0.93 29.34
CA THR A 65 -17.31 -0.10 28.72
C THR A 65 -18.18 0.55 29.80
N ALA A 66 -18.62 -0.21 30.81
CA ALA A 66 -19.45 0.32 31.89
C ALA A 66 -18.78 1.46 32.67
N GLU A 67 -17.48 1.33 32.98
CA GLU A 67 -16.72 2.38 33.66
C GLU A 67 -16.54 3.63 32.79
N PHE A 68 -16.29 3.45 31.48
CA PHE A 68 -16.20 4.56 30.54
C PHE A 68 -17.55 5.29 30.42
N GLU A 69 -18.66 4.55 30.33
CA GLU A 69 -19.99 5.17 30.25
C GLU A 69 -20.38 5.88 31.55
N GLN A 70 -20.06 5.30 32.70
CA GLN A 70 -20.26 5.95 34.00
C GLN A 70 -19.45 7.27 34.10
N TRP A 71 -18.28 7.32 33.47
CA TRP A 71 -17.46 8.52 33.41
C TRP A 71 -18.01 9.61 32.47
N ILE A 72 -18.48 9.23 31.28
CA ILE A 72 -18.85 10.16 30.21
C ILE A 72 -20.30 10.67 30.35
N ALA A 73 -21.24 9.83 30.80
CA ALA A 73 -22.66 10.17 30.90
C ALA A 73 -22.95 11.48 31.66
N PRO A 74 -22.39 11.76 32.85
CA PRO A 74 -22.63 13.03 33.52
C PRO A 74 -22.08 14.23 32.73
N LYS A 75 -21.01 14.04 31.94
CA LYS A 75 -20.41 15.10 31.11
C LYS A 75 -21.22 15.36 29.85
N VAL A 76 -21.76 14.31 29.22
CA VAL A 76 -22.72 14.43 28.12
C VAL A 76 -23.94 15.20 28.57
N ASN A 77 -24.49 14.88 29.74
CA ASN A 77 -25.63 15.62 30.31
C ASN A 77 -25.28 17.09 30.59
N LEU A 78 -24.06 17.39 31.04
CA LEU A 78 -23.61 18.77 31.20
C LEU A 78 -23.48 19.48 29.85
N GLU A 79 -22.92 18.82 28.82
CA GLU A 79 -22.79 19.37 27.47
C GLU A 79 -24.17 19.64 26.84
N LYS A 80 -25.13 18.71 26.96
CA LYS A 80 -26.52 18.88 26.50
C LYS A 80 -27.24 20.08 27.14
N ASN A 81 -26.94 20.36 28.41
CA ASN A 81 -27.61 21.40 29.19
C ASN A 81 -26.90 22.76 29.17
N LYS A 82 -25.81 22.93 28.39
CA LYS A 82 -25.15 24.24 28.25
C LYS A 82 -26.12 25.23 27.58
N PRO A 83 -26.44 26.38 28.21
CA PRO A 83 -27.35 27.34 27.60
C PRO A 83 -26.71 27.99 26.37
N GLU A 84 -27.48 28.10 25.28
CA GLU A 84 -27.08 28.77 24.01
C GLU A 84 -26.55 30.21 24.23
N ASN A 85 -26.94 30.85 25.34
CA ASN A 85 -26.59 32.22 25.75
C ASN A 85 -25.46 32.33 26.80
N SER A 86 -24.64 31.29 26.98
CA SER A 86 -23.47 31.36 27.87
C SER A 86 -22.47 32.46 27.43
N PRO A 87 -21.79 33.16 28.37
CA PRO A 87 -20.76 34.16 28.05
C PRO A 87 -19.70 33.59 27.10
N LYS A 88 -19.16 34.40 26.19
CA LYS A 88 -18.20 33.99 25.14
C LYS A 88 -16.99 33.18 25.64
N GLU A 89 -16.59 33.32 26.91
CA GLU A 89 -15.50 32.55 27.53
C GLU A 89 -15.84 31.06 27.76
N PHE A 90 -17.13 30.67 27.69
CA PHE A 90 -17.61 29.29 27.85
C PHE A 90 -18.30 28.72 26.61
N LYS A 91 -18.26 29.44 25.47
CA LYS A 91 -18.82 28.93 24.20
C LYS A 91 -17.86 27.90 23.59
N THR A 92 -18.34 26.67 23.45
CA THR A 92 -17.77 25.64 22.57
C THR A 92 -18.22 25.78 21.11
N ASN A 93 -18.95 26.85 20.72
CA ASN A 93 -19.33 27.17 19.33
C ASN A 93 -18.13 27.48 18.39
N ALA A 94 -16.89 27.27 18.83
CA ALA A 94 -15.75 27.28 17.96
C ALA A 94 -15.63 25.89 17.34
N VAL A 95 -15.72 25.84 16.02
CA VAL A 95 -15.39 24.64 15.24
C VAL A 95 -14.04 24.11 15.70
N ILE A 96 -13.98 22.84 16.07
CA ILE A 96 -12.74 22.20 16.51
C ILE A 96 -12.00 21.70 15.28
N THR A 97 -10.88 22.32 14.93
CA THR A 97 -10.00 21.82 13.87
C THR A 97 -8.96 20.87 14.45
N ILE A 98 -9.03 19.60 14.06
CA ILE A 98 -8.11 18.54 14.48
C ILE A 98 -6.93 18.49 13.51
N PRO A 99 -5.68 18.62 14.01
CA PRO A 99 -4.49 18.38 13.20
C PRO A 99 -4.34 16.88 12.90
N VAL A 100 -4.15 16.55 11.63
CA VAL A 100 -4.04 15.16 11.16
C VAL A 100 -2.67 14.89 10.57
N VAL A 101 -2.09 13.74 10.90
CA VAL A 101 -1.02 13.12 10.11
C VAL A 101 -1.52 11.81 9.52
N VAL A 102 -1.22 11.60 8.25
CA VAL A 102 -1.51 10.34 7.56
C VAL A 102 -0.19 9.63 7.27
N HIS A 103 -0.01 8.45 7.86
CA HIS A 103 1.14 7.58 7.64
C HIS A 103 0.82 6.57 6.54
N VAL A 104 1.41 6.74 5.37
CA VAL A 104 1.31 5.79 4.26
C VAL A 104 2.43 4.77 4.41
N ILE A 105 2.10 3.59 4.92
CA ILE A 105 3.07 2.52 5.19
C ILE A 105 3.18 1.64 3.95
N HIS A 106 4.38 1.53 3.39
CA HIS A 106 4.64 0.77 2.17
C HIS A 106 5.92 -0.05 2.26
N ASN A 107 6.11 -0.94 1.29
CA ASN A 107 7.26 -1.86 1.20
C ASN A 107 8.39 -1.38 0.24
N GLY A 108 8.24 -0.18 -0.32
CA GLY A 108 9.12 0.33 -1.39
C GLY A 108 8.44 0.50 -2.75
N ASP A 109 7.14 0.29 -2.88
CA ASP A 109 6.44 0.55 -4.15
C ASP A 109 6.61 2.00 -4.66
N LEU A 110 6.46 2.22 -5.97
CA LEU A 110 6.43 3.55 -6.57
C LEU A 110 5.23 4.35 -6.04
N LEU A 111 5.35 5.67 -6.00
CA LEU A 111 4.22 6.54 -5.63
C LEU A 111 3.03 6.31 -6.58
N GLY A 112 1.88 5.98 -6.01
CA GLY A 112 0.65 5.65 -6.71
C GLY A 112 0.46 4.17 -7.04
N ALA A 113 1.42 3.31 -6.67
CA ALA A 113 1.30 1.86 -6.81
C ALA A 113 0.96 1.22 -5.46
N ASP A 114 0.07 0.23 -5.50
CA ASP A 114 -0.35 -0.57 -4.33
C ASP A 114 -0.62 0.30 -3.09
N GLU A 115 0.04 0.02 -1.96
CA GLU A 115 -0.17 0.77 -0.72
C GLU A 115 0.54 2.12 -0.65
N ASN A 116 1.47 2.44 -1.55
CA ASN A 116 2.14 3.74 -1.60
C ASN A 116 1.28 4.80 -2.32
N ILE A 117 0.06 5.03 -1.82
CA ILE A 117 -0.99 5.85 -2.44
C ILE A 117 -0.59 7.30 -2.70
N PHE A 118 -1.24 7.98 -3.65
CA PHE A 118 -0.97 9.39 -3.96
C PHE A 118 -1.37 10.34 -2.81
N ASP A 119 -0.64 11.47 -2.68
CA ASP A 119 -1.01 12.59 -1.81
C ASP A 119 -2.45 13.07 -2.09
N GLU A 120 -2.87 13.10 -3.36
CA GLU A 120 -4.22 13.49 -3.77
C GLU A 120 -5.31 12.55 -3.25
N GLN A 121 -5.02 11.25 -3.15
CA GLN A 121 -5.92 10.28 -2.51
C GLN A 121 -6.06 10.59 -1.02
N VAL A 122 -4.97 10.94 -0.35
CA VAL A 122 -5.00 11.37 1.06
C VAL A 122 -5.81 12.66 1.24
N ILE A 123 -5.57 13.67 0.40
CA ILE A 123 -6.29 14.95 0.43
C ILE A 123 -7.79 14.73 0.22
N SER A 124 -8.18 13.81 -0.68
CA SER A 124 -9.58 13.45 -0.90
C SER A 124 -10.26 12.90 0.36
N GLN A 125 -9.54 12.14 1.19
CA GLN A 125 -10.10 11.64 2.45
C GLN A 125 -10.34 12.78 3.45
N ILE A 126 -9.39 13.71 3.57
CA ILE A 126 -9.52 14.86 4.47
C ILE A 126 -10.70 15.73 4.03
N GLN A 127 -10.93 15.87 2.73
CA GLN A 127 -12.14 16.50 2.22
C GLN A 127 -13.41 15.75 2.68
N VAL A 128 -13.49 14.42 2.50
CA VAL A 128 -14.65 13.61 2.92
C VAL A 128 -14.92 13.73 4.42
N LEU A 129 -13.87 13.66 5.27
CA LEU A 129 -14.03 13.84 6.71
C LEU A 129 -14.65 15.20 7.05
N ASN A 130 -14.20 16.28 6.41
CA ASN A 130 -14.80 17.60 6.59
C ASN A 130 -16.23 17.69 6.05
N GLU A 131 -16.58 16.92 5.02
CA GLU A 131 -17.96 16.89 4.49
C GLU A 131 -18.91 16.18 5.45
N ASP A 132 -18.50 15.01 5.93
CA ASP A 132 -19.27 14.15 6.81
C ASP A 132 -19.42 14.76 8.21
N PHE A 133 -18.34 15.23 8.83
CA PHE A 133 -18.37 15.81 10.17
C PHE A 133 -18.93 17.25 10.21
N ARG A 134 -19.02 17.94 9.07
CA ARG A 134 -19.66 19.26 9.00
C ARG A 134 -21.07 19.25 8.45
N LYS A 135 -21.63 18.08 8.11
CA LYS A 135 -22.91 17.97 7.41
C LYS A 135 -22.98 18.96 6.24
N LYS A 136 -21.91 19.02 5.44
CA LYS A 136 -21.62 20.17 4.59
C LYS A 136 -22.62 20.26 3.43
N LEU A 137 -23.34 21.38 3.33
CA LEU A 137 -24.34 21.60 2.27
C LEU A 137 -23.74 21.39 0.87
N ASN A 138 -24.50 20.75 -0.02
CA ASN A 138 -24.13 20.40 -1.39
C ASN A 138 -22.99 19.38 -1.53
N THR A 139 -22.74 18.58 -0.50
CA THR A 139 -21.82 17.43 -0.57
C THR A 139 -22.52 16.14 -0.16
N PRO A 140 -21.92 14.97 -0.43
CA PRO A 140 -22.47 13.68 0.01
C PRO A 140 -22.66 13.52 1.52
N GLY A 141 -22.00 14.35 2.35
CA GLY A 141 -22.20 14.37 3.80
C GLY A 141 -23.44 15.15 4.26
N TYR A 142 -24.17 15.81 3.35
CA TYR A 142 -25.41 16.50 3.69
C TYR A 142 -26.62 15.56 3.70
N ASN A 143 -27.50 15.75 4.67
CA ASN A 143 -28.81 15.13 4.72
C ASN A 143 -29.85 16.11 5.30
N THR A 144 -31.13 15.85 5.07
CA THR A 144 -32.25 16.61 5.64
C THR A 144 -32.94 15.89 6.80
N ASN A 145 -32.32 14.83 7.32
CA ASN A 145 -32.89 14.06 8.43
C ASN A 145 -32.94 14.97 9.68
N PRO A 146 -34.07 15.03 10.41
CA PRO A 146 -34.26 15.93 11.55
C PRO A 146 -33.27 15.71 12.69
N VAL A 147 -32.74 14.49 12.88
CA VAL A 147 -31.74 14.22 13.93
C VAL A 147 -30.31 14.40 13.45
N GLY A 148 -30.08 14.61 12.15
CA GLY A 148 -28.73 14.75 11.58
C GLY A 148 -28.07 16.06 11.99
N ALA A 149 -26.81 16.01 12.44
CA ALA A 149 -26.11 17.15 13.00
C ALA A 149 -24.82 17.53 12.25
N ASP A 150 -24.55 18.83 12.14
CA ASP A 150 -23.17 19.34 11.92
C ASP A 150 -22.41 19.12 13.24
N VAL A 151 -21.43 18.23 13.23
CA VAL A 151 -20.65 17.86 14.43
C VAL A 151 -19.78 19.03 14.90
N GLU A 152 -19.49 20.01 14.03
CA GLU A 152 -18.60 21.15 14.27
C GLU A 152 -17.14 20.73 14.53
N ILE A 153 -16.72 19.63 13.90
CA ILE A 153 -15.32 19.17 13.85
C ILE A 153 -14.81 19.25 12.41
N GLU A 154 -13.64 19.85 12.24
CA GLU A 154 -12.89 19.88 10.98
C GLU A 154 -11.56 19.16 11.13
N PHE A 155 -11.00 18.74 10.01
CA PHE A 155 -9.73 18.03 9.93
C PHE A 155 -8.81 18.77 8.99
N ALA A 156 -7.58 19.01 9.43
CA ALA A 156 -6.57 19.66 8.60
C ALA A 156 -5.25 18.90 8.70
N LEU A 157 -4.65 18.60 7.55
CA LEU A 157 -3.31 18.01 7.51
C LEU A 157 -2.32 18.95 8.21
N ALA A 158 -1.51 18.37 9.10
CA ALA A 158 -0.49 19.06 9.86
C ALA A 158 0.43 19.88 8.96
N LYS A 159 0.92 21.00 9.50
CA LYS A 159 1.85 21.92 8.83
C LYS A 159 3.27 21.79 9.38
N ARG A 160 3.49 20.86 10.31
CA ARG A 160 4.81 20.54 10.84
C ARG A 160 4.92 19.09 11.28
N ASP A 161 6.12 18.57 11.23
CA ASP A 161 6.47 17.24 11.73
C ASP A 161 6.82 17.29 13.24
N PRO A 162 7.12 16.15 13.88
CA PRO A 162 7.51 16.10 15.30
C PRO A 162 8.81 16.84 15.61
N ALA A 163 9.69 17.05 14.62
CA ALA A 163 10.90 17.85 14.77
C ALA A 163 10.62 19.36 14.65
N GLY A 164 9.37 19.75 14.34
CA GLY A 164 8.94 21.13 14.19
C GLY A 164 9.26 21.75 12.82
N VAL A 165 9.71 20.94 11.86
CA VAL A 165 10.03 21.32 10.47
C VAL A 165 8.74 21.36 9.64
N LEU A 166 8.68 22.22 8.63
CA LEU A 166 7.53 22.32 7.73
C LEU A 166 7.19 20.95 7.12
N SER A 167 5.93 20.55 7.23
CA SER A 167 5.40 19.30 6.67
C SER A 167 4.07 19.56 5.96
N ASN A 168 3.68 18.68 5.04
CA ASN A 168 2.35 18.63 4.44
C ASN A 168 1.37 17.74 5.24
N GLY A 169 1.84 17.06 6.31
CA GLY A 169 1.03 16.15 7.12
C GLY A 169 0.81 14.77 6.51
N ILE A 170 1.52 14.44 5.43
CA ILE A 170 1.49 13.13 4.76
C ILE A 170 2.89 12.53 4.89
N ASN A 171 2.97 11.37 5.52
CA ASN A 171 4.22 10.71 5.88
C ASN A 171 4.29 9.34 5.20
N HIS A 172 5.02 9.24 4.10
CA HIS A 172 5.31 7.97 3.44
C HIS A 172 6.45 7.28 4.15
N VAL A 173 6.19 6.08 4.68
CA VAL A 173 7.16 5.32 5.45
C VAL A 173 7.37 3.97 4.78
N ASN A 174 8.57 3.78 4.22
CA ASN A 174 9.01 2.47 3.76
C ASN A 174 9.48 1.63 4.96
N LEU A 175 8.75 0.56 5.25
CA LEU A 175 9.11 -0.42 6.28
C LEU A 175 9.50 -1.79 5.68
N GLU A 176 9.70 -1.86 4.37
CA GLU A 176 10.22 -3.01 3.61
C GLU A 176 9.40 -4.30 3.78
N GLN A 177 8.15 -4.19 4.25
CA GLN A 177 7.25 -5.31 4.49
C GLN A 177 5.93 -5.10 3.75
N GLU A 178 5.59 -6.09 2.92
CA GLU A 178 4.46 -6.05 1.97
C GLU A 178 3.09 -5.97 2.64
N SER A 179 2.89 -6.64 3.78
CA SER A 179 1.61 -6.61 4.48
C SER A 179 1.78 -6.78 5.97
N TRP A 180 0.78 -6.32 6.72
CA TRP A 180 0.84 -6.24 8.17
C TRP A 180 -0.33 -6.96 8.81
N SER A 181 -0.03 -7.86 9.76
CA SER A 181 -1.04 -8.41 10.64
C SER A 181 -1.48 -7.33 11.65
N THR A 182 -2.70 -7.44 12.18
CA THR A 182 -3.20 -6.50 13.21
C THR A 182 -2.30 -6.45 14.45
N ASP A 183 -1.62 -7.56 14.78
CA ASP A 183 -0.66 -7.61 15.87
C ASP A 183 0.62 -6.82 15.53
N ASP A 184 1.19 -7.05 14.35
CA ASP A 184 2.41 -6.36 13.89
C ASP A 184 2.20 -4.86 13.72
N ILE A 185 1.01 -4.43 13.29
CA ILE A 185 0.67 -3.00 13.25
C ILE A 185 0.80 -2.39 14.64
N ASN A 186 0.31 -3.08 15.67
CA ASN A 186 0.33 -2.59 17.03
C ASN A 186 1.71 -2.70 17.71
N THR A 187 2.54 -3.67 17.33
CA THR A 187 3.86 -3.92 17.96
C THR A 187 5.04 -3.32 17.21
N ILE A 188 4.89 -3.04 15.91
CA ILE A 188 5.96 -2.57 15.03
C ILE A 188 5.58 -1.24 14.38
N VAL A 189 4.53 -1.19 13.56
CA VAL A 189 4.19 -0.03 12.72
C VAL A 189 3.91 1.21 13.56
N LYS A 190 2.93 1.14 14.47
CA LYS A 190 2.53 2.31 15.26
C LYS A 190 3.70 2.80 16.15
N PRO A 191 4.38 1.95 16.95
CA PRO A 191 5.49 2.40 17.79
C PRO A 191 6.66 3.05 17.04
N GLN A 192 6.91 2.67 15.79
CA GLN A 192 8.02 3.23 14.99
C GLN A 192 7.67 4.55 14.28
N THR A 193 6.38 4.80 14.00
CA THR A 193 5.97 5.86 13.06
C THR A 193 5.11 6.94 13.69
N GLN A 194 4.52 6.68 14.85
CA GLN A 194 3.58 7.54 15.53
C GLN A 194 4.13 8.95 15.80
N TRP A 195 3.32 9.96 15.51
CA TRP A 195 3.52 11.32 15.98
C TRP A 195 2.72 11.55 17.28
N ASP A 196 3.19 12.46 18.14
CA ASP A 196 2.61 12.74 19.46
C ASP A 196 1.06 12.86 19.40
N PRO A 197 0.28 11.96 20.04
CA PRO A 197 -1.16 11.88 19.82
C PRO A 197 -1.91 12.96 20.61
N GLU A 198 -1.20 13.75 21.42
CA GLU A 198 -1.72 14.98 22.05
C GLU A 198 -1.61 16.17 21.09
N LYS A 199 -0.87 16.03 19.99
CA LYS A 199 -0.71 17.05 18.95
C LYS A 199 -1.33 16.67 17.60
N TYR A 200 -1.41 15.39 17.29
CA TYR A 200 -1.87 14.89 15.99
C TYR A 200 -2.88 13.74 16.16
N LEU A 201 -3.94 13.75 15.35
CA LEU A 201 -4.65 12.52 15.01
C LEU A 201 -3.77 11.73 14.03
N ASN A 202 -3.32 10.55 14.46
CA ASN A 202 -2.56 9.63 13.63
C ASN A 202 -3.52 8.72 12.86
N ILE A 203 -3.39 8.70 11.53
CA ILE A 203 -4.10 7.78 10.66
C ILE A 203 -3.06 6.94 9.92
N TRP A 204 -3.06 5.62 10.11
CA TRP A 204 -2.17 4.70 9.41
C TRP A 204 -2.89 4.05 8.24
N ILE A 205 -2.26 4.11 7.07
CA ILE A 205 -2.69 3.46 5.85
C ILE A 205 -1.74 2.29 5.61
N VAL A 206 -2.30 1.09 5.54
CA VAL A 206 -1.53 -0.15 5.46
C VAL A 206 -2.12 -1.12 4.44
N LYS A 207 -1.32 -2.06 3.97
CA LYS A 207 -1.80 -3.30 3.38
C LYS A 207 -1.95 -4.34 4.49
N PHE A 208 -3.19 -4.72 4.81
CA PHE A 208 -3.44 -5.78 5.80
C PHE A 208 -3.06 -7.16 5.23
N THR A 209 -2.54 -8.05 6.07
CA THR A 209 -2.36 -9.46 5.71
C THR A 209 -3.70 -10.15 5.47
N SER A 210 -4.74 -9.79 6.25
CA SER A 210 -6.13 -10.17 5.96
C SER A 210 -6.73 -9.15 4.99
N THR A 211 -7.08 -9.62 3.80
CA THR A 211 -7.67 -8.77 2.75
C THR A 211 -9.13 -8.40 3.02
N GLU A 212 -9.73 -8.97 4.07
CA GLU A 212 -11.13 -8.77 4.43
C GLU A 212 -11.35 -7.60 5.39
N LEU A 213 -10.32 -7.12 6.09
CA LEU A 213 -10.45 -6.04 7.07
C LEU A 213 -10.33 -4.66 6.43
N LEU A 214 -11.28 -3.76 6.72
CA LEU A 214 -11.23 -2.39 6.21
C LEU A 214 -10.51 -1.42 7.14
N GLY A 215 -10.75 -1.50 8.44
CA GLY A 215 -10.15 -0.59 9.40
C GLY A 215 -10.46 -0.92 10.85
N TYR A 216 -9.82 -0.16 11.74
CA TYR A 216 -10.12 -0.12 13.16
C TYR A 216 -9.56 1.15 13.81
N ALA A 217 -10.11 1.50 14.96
CA ALA A 217 -9.72 2.66 15.74
C ALA A 217 -9.39 2.30 17.19
N GLN A 218 -8.62 3.17 17.85
CA GLN A 218 -8.49 3.13 19.31
C GLN A 218 -9.52 4.04 19.97
N PHE A 219 -10.42 3.47 20.79
CA PHE A 219 -11.32 4.25 21.62
C PHE A 219 -10.57 5.22 22.56
N PRO A 220 -11.20 6.36 22.91
CA PRO A 220 -10.65 7.27 23.92
C PRO A 220 -10.45 6.57 25.26
N SER A 221 -9.39 6.96 25.95
CA SER A 221 -8.99 6.42 27.24
C SER A 221 -8.58 7.54 28.20
N GLY A 222 -8.49 7.22 29.48
CA GLY A 222 -8.13 8.17 30.54
C GLY A 222 -9.29 9.07 30.94
N SER A 223 -9.83 8.82 32.13
CA SER A 223 -11.00 9.54 32.66
C SER A 223 -10.64 10.86 33.38
N GLY A 224 -9.45 10.94 33.95
CA GLY A 224 -9.05 12.04 34.86
C GLY A 224 -9.92 12.16 36.13
N LEU A 225 -10.87 11.24 36.37
CA LEU A 225 -11.72 11.27 37.56
C LEU A 225 -11.08 10.52 38.72
N SER A 226 -11.22 11.08 39.92
CA SER A 226 -10.82 10.41 41.17
C SER A 226 -11.61 9.11 41.36
N GLY A 227 -10.92 8.01 41.68
CA GLY A 227 -11.52 6.70 41.92
C GLY A 227 -11.71 5.81 40.69
N ILE A 228 -11.47 6.33 39.48
CA ILE A 228 -11.41 5.56 38.23
C ILE A 228 -9.94 5.57 37.76
N SER A 229 -9.48 4.51 37.09
CA SER A 229 -8.14 4.49 36.52
C SER A 229 -7.91 5.72 35.63
N ALA A 230 -6.86 6.49 35.96
CA ALA A 230 -6.43 7.65 35.19
C ALA A 230 -5.41 7.27 34.10
N ASP A 231 -5.03 5.99 34.00
CA ASP A 231 -4.07 5.50 32.99
C ASP A 231 -4.73 5.54 31.60
N PRO A 232 -4.27 6.42 30.68
CA PRO A 232 -4.78 6.44 29.31
C PRO A 232 -4.23 5.25 28.47
N GLY A 233 -3.42 4.36 29.05
CA GLY A 233 -2.69 3.33 28.32
C GLY A 233 -1.56 3.93 27.49
N THR A 234 -0.92 3.12 26.64
CA THR A 234 0.17 3.59 25.79
C THR A 234 -0.30 4.67 24.81
N ALA A 235 0.52 5.72 24.64
CA ALA A 235 0.30 6.77 23.65
C ALA A 235 0.66 6.29 22.23
N ALA A 236 1.60 5.34 22.14
CA ALA A 236 2.19 4.90 20.88
C ALA A 236 1.21 4.24 19.90
N THR A 237 -0.01 3.92 20.32
CA THR A 237 -1.00 3.19 19.51
C THR A 237 -2.28 3.97 19.22
N ASP A 238 -2.40 5.20 19.74
CA ASP A 238 -3.61 6.02 19.62
C ASP A 238 -3.82 6.55 18.20
N GLY A 239 -4.99 6.30 17.63
CA GLY A 239 -5.37 6.75 16.29
C GLY A 239 -6.20 5.72 15.55
N VAL A 240 -6.19 5.80 14.23
CA VAL A 240 -7.03 5.03 13.30
C VAL A 240 -6.16 4.30 12.29
N VAL A 241 -6.51 3.07 11.92
CA VAL A 241 -5.82 2.28 10.89
C VAL A 241 -6.81 1.89 9.81
N ILE A 242 -6.50 2.20 8.56
CA ILE A 242 -7.32 1.92 7.39
C ILE A 242 -6.51 1.12 6.36
N GLY A 243 -7.16 0.17 5.70
CA GLY A 243 -6.59 -0.53 4.56
C GLY A 243 -6.47 0.43 3.37
N TYR A 244 -5.33 0.43 2.67
CA TYR A 244 -5.03 1.42 1.63
C TYR A 244 -6.10 1.56 0.54
N ALA A 245 -6.74 0.45 0.14
CA ALA A 245 -7.80 0.41 -0.87
C ALA A 245 -9.15 0.97 -0.39
N PHE A 246 -9.28 1.34 0.89
CA PHE A 246 -10.52 1.86 1.51
C PHE A 246 -10.36 3.31 2.01
N PHE A 247 -9.25 3.96 1.62
CA PHE A 247 -8.90 5.29 2.07
C PHE A 247 -9.01 6.31 0.94
N GLY A 248 -9.71 7.42 1.19
CA GLY A 248 -9.97 8.44 0.17
C GLY A 248 -11.24 8.20 -0.63
N SER A 249 -11.46 9.01 -1.66
CA SER A 249 -12.67 8.99 -2.46
C SER A 249 -12.38 9.06 -3.95
N SER A 250 -12.78 8.01 -4.66
CA SER A 250 -12.69 7.92 -6.12
C SER A 250 -13.49 9.00 -6.84
N SER A 251 -14.51 9.58 -6.17
CA SER A 251 -15.29 10.69 -6.69
C SER A 251 -14.50 12.00 -6.79
N TYR A 252 -13.46 12.17 -5.98
CA TYR A 252 -12.61 13.37 -5.96
C TYR A 252 -11.23 13.13 -6.57
N PHE A 253 -10.70 11.91 -6.43
CA PHE A 253 -9.46 11.51 -7.07
C PHE A 253 -9.60 10.12 -7.70
N PRO A 254 -10.04 10.02 -8.97
CA PRO A 254 -10.27 8.73 -9.62
C PRO A 254 -8.99 7.96 -9.94
N GLY A 255 -7.81 8.59 -9.84
CA GLY A 255 -6.50 7.98 -10.12
C GLY A 255 -5.90 7.20 -8.94
N GLY A 256 -6.63 7.06 -7.84
CA GLY A 256 -6.18 6.31 -6.66
C GLY A 256 -6.49 4.82 -6.73
N THR A 257 -6.04 4.08 -5.71
CA THR A 257 -6.32 2.64 -5.57
C THR A 257 -7.48 2.42 -4.62
N TYR A 258 -8.57 1.81 -5.12
CA TYR A 258 -9.81 1.65 -4.37
C TYR A 258 -10.45 0.27 -4.56
N LEU A 259 -11.17 -0.22 -3.54
CA LEU A 259 -12.14 -1.29 -3.70
C LEU A 259 -13.56 -0.73 -3.86
N THR A 260 -14.27 -1.19 -4.88
CA THR A 260 -15.67 -0.83 -5.15
C THR A 260 -16.56 -1.01 -3.91
N ASN A 261 -17.53 -0.12 -3.74
CA ASN A 261 -18.47 0.01 -2.60
C ASN A 261 -17.90 0.65 -1.33
N TYR A 262 -16.58 0.72 -1.20
CA TYR A 262 -15.88 1.31 -0.04
C TYR A 262 -14.87 2.38 -0.49
N ASP A 263 -15.20 3.03 -1.61
CA ASP A 263 -14.34 3.93 -2.36
C ASP A 263 -14.76 5.40 -2.21
N LYS A 264 -15.57 5.71 -1.18
CA LYS A 264 -16.07 7.07 -0.94
C LYS A 264 -15.63 7.64 0.41
N GLY A 265 -14.72 6.95 1.11
CA GLY A 265 -14.02 7.43 2.30
C GLY A 265 -14.76 7.25 3.62
N ARG A 266 -15.83 6.45 3.68
CA ARG A 266 -16.69 6.35 4.87
C ARG A 266 -16.20 5.34 5.89
N THR A 267 -15.34 4.40 5.48
CA THR A 267 -14.51 3.64 6.43
C THR A 267 -13.76 4.58 7.38
N THR A 268 -13.09 5.61 6.86
CA THR A 268 -12.37 6.56 7.74
C THR A 268 -13.33 7.39 8.61
N SER A 269 -14.47 7.82 8.08
CA SER A 269 -15.48 8.55 8.89
C SER A 269 -16.01 7.70 10.05
N HIS A 270 -16.28 6.42 9.80
CA HIS A 270 -16.69 5.43 10.79
C HIS A 270 -15.62 5.24 11.89
N GLU A 271 -14.38 4.96 11.50
CA GLU A 271 -13.30 4.71 12.46
C GLU A 271 -12.93 5.97 13.27
N VAL A 272 -13.00 7.15 12.66
CA VAL A 272 -12.82 8.42 13.39
C VAL A 272 -13.98 8.64 14.38
N GLY A 273 -15.20 8.22 14.06
CA GLY A 273 -16.32 8.18 15.00
C GLY A 273 -16.01 7.36 16.25
N HIS A 274 -15.44 6.17 16.09
CA HIS A 274 -14.95 5.37 17.22
C HIS A 274 -13.82 6.03 18.01
N TRP A 275 -12.84 6.63 17.32
CA TRP A 275 -11.75 7.35 17.97
C TRP A 275 -12.25 8.57 18.80
N LEU A 276 -13.39 9.14 18.41
CA LEU A 276 -14.15 10.16 19.13
C LEU A 276 -15.19 9.60 20.13
N GLY A 277 -15.23 8.28 20.33
CA GLY A 277 -15.98 7.62 21.39
C GLY A 277 -17.38 7.13 21.01
N LEU A 278 -17.76 7.15 19.73
CA LEU A 278 -19.02 6.55 19.26
C LEU A 278 -18.94 5.03 19.20
N ARG A 279 -20.06 4.35 19.44
CA ARG A 279 -20.19 2.90 19.25
C ARG A 279 -20.97 2.60 17.98
N HIS A 280 -20.93 1.36 17.53
CA HIS A 280 -21.82 0.89 16.48
C HIS A 280 -23.29 1.07 16.90
N ILE A 281 -24.18 1.35 15.95
CA ILE A 281 -25.60 1.66 16.25
C ILE A 281 -26.37 0.52 16.93
N TRP A 282 -25.88 -0.72 16.84
CA TRP A 282 -26.45 -1.89 17.53
C TRP A 282 -25.79 -2.20 18.89
N GLY A 283 -24.94 -1.29 19.37
CA GLY A 283 -24.28 -1.35 20.68
C GLY A 283 -23.30 -2.51 20.90
N ASP A 284 -23.03 -3.30 19.86
CA ASP A 284 -22.26 -4.56 19.90
C ASP A 284 -22.91 -5.68 20.72
N GLY A 285 -24.25 -5.68 20.87
CA GLY A 285 -24.92 -6.67 21.72
C GLY A 285 -26.41 -6.94 21.45
N GLY A 286 -26.94 -6.50 20.31
CA GLY A 286 -28.33 -6.75 19.91
C GLY A 286 -29.34 -5.81 20.56
N CYS A 287 -30.64 -6.07 20.38
CA CYS A 287 -31.73 -5.14 20.78
C CYS A 287 -31.78 -4.74 22.27
N GLY A 288 -31.02 -5.41 23.15
CA GLY A 288 -30.92 -5.09 24.58
C GLY A 288 -29.71 -4.24 24.95
N VAL A 289 -28.86 -3.89 23.97
CA VAL A 289 -27.66 -3.09 24.15
C VAL A 289 -27.76 -1.85 23.27
N ASP A 290 -27.27 -0.74 23.79
CA ASP A 290 -27.44 0.59 23.20
C ASP A 290 -26.08 1.18 22.78
N ASP A 291 -26.10 2.10 21.83
CA ASP A 291 -24.93 2.89 21.42
C ASP A 291 -24.73 4.16 22.29
N PHE A 292 -25.63 4.35 23.26
CA PHE A 292 -25.71 5.46 24.22
C PHE A 292 -26.07 6.80 23.57
N CYS A 293 -26.75 6.77 22.43
CA CYS A 293 -27.35 7.92 21.77
C CYS A 293 -28.88 7.68 21.68
N ASN A 294 -29.69 8.60 22.22
CA ASN A 294 -31.15 8.35 22.28
C ASN A 294 -31.87 8.65 20.96
N ASP A 295 -31.19 9.34 20.04
CA ASP A 295 -31.73 9.76 18.74
C ASP A 295 -31.30 8.84 17.58
N THR A 296 -30.53 7.79 17.89
CA THR A 296 -30.31 6.61 17.06
C THR A 296 -31.34 5.54 17.46
N PRO A 297 -32.23 5.10 16.55
CA PRO A 297 -33.11 3.98 16.82
C PRO A 297 -32.33 2.72 17.21
N ILE A 298 -32.89 1.93 18.12
CA ILE A 298 -32.29 0.69 18.59
C ILE A 298 -32.17 -0.30 17.42
N ALA A 299 -30.93 -0.73 17.14
CA ALA A 299 -30.64 -1.77 16.16
C ALA A 299 -30.14 -3.06 16.84
N GLY A 300 -30.45 -4.20 16.25
CA GLY A 300 -30.13 -5.54 16.74
C GLY A 300 -28.90 -6.14 16.07
N GLN A 301 -28.51 -5.62 14.91
CA GLN A 301 -27.31 -6.02 14.19
C GLN A 301 -26.84 -4.90 13.26
N SER A 302 -25.69 -5.12 12.65
CA SER A 302 -25.19 -4.34 11.53
C SER A 302 -25.98 -4.59 10.24
N ASN A 303 -26.04 -3.60 9.37
CA ASN A 303 -26.62 -3.71 8.03
C ASN A 303 -25.53 -3.74 6.95
N GLU A 304 -25.74 -4.52 5.89
CA GLU A 304 -24.81 -4.64 4.75
C GLU A 304 -25.45 -4.16 3.44
N GLY A 305 -24.64 -3.67 2.50
CA GLY A 305 -25.14 -3.12 1.25
C GLY A 305 -25.87 -1.79 1.45
N CYS A 306 -26.97 -1.58 0.73
CA CYS A 306 -27.82 -0.40 0.86
C CYS A 306 -29.30 -0.82 1.03
N PRO A 307 -29.64 -1.47 2.16
CA PRO A 307 -30.97 -2.00 2.35
C PRO A 307 -31.96 -0.87 2.67
N THR A 308 -33.26 -1.14 2.47
CA THR A 308 -34.33 -0.17 2.77
C THR A 308 -35.35 -0.77 3.71
N GLY A 309 -35.79 0.02 4.70
CA GLY A 309 -36.91 -0.38 5.58
C GLY A 309 -36.56 -1.49 6.56
N VAL A 310 -35.30 -1.61 6.97
CA VAL A 310 -34.87 -2.62 7.94
C VAL A 310 -35.32 -2.20 9.34
N ASP A 311 -35.93 -3.14 10.05
CA ASP A 311 -36.29 -3.02 11.47
C ASP A 311 -35.87 -4.32 12.16
N SER A 312 -34.69 -4.29 12.74
CA SER A 312 -34.10 -5.42 13.45
C SER A 312 -34.67 -5.59 14.87
N CYS A 313 -35.28 -4.54 15.41
CA CYS A 313 -35.80 -4.48 16.78
C CYS A 313 -37.23 -3.93 16.81
N PRO A 314 -38.23 -4.64 16.26
CA PRO A 314 -39.60 -4.12 16.03
C PRO A 314 -40.41 -3.84 17.29
N THR A 315 -39.90 -4.25 18.46
CA THR A 315 -40.50 -3.90 19.75
C THR A 315 -40.07 -2.52 20.26
N SER A 316 -39.02 -1.95 19.67
CA SER A 316 -38.52 -0.60 19.91
C SER A 316 -38.97 0.32 18.77
N PRO A 317 -39.18 1.62 19.03
CA PRO A 317 -39.64 2.55 18.00
C PRO A 317 -38.51 2.91 17.02
N GLY A 318 -38.84 2.92 15.72
CA GLY A 318 -37.96 3.39 14.65
C GLY A 318 -37.46 2.26 13.76
N LEU A 319 -36.91 2.62 12.60
CA LEU A 319 -36.19 1.71 11.71
C LEU A 319 -34.70 1.80 12.02
N ASP A 320 -33.94 0.76 11.69
CA ASP A 320 -32.48 0.79 11.73
C ASP A 320 -32.00 1.99 10.89
N MET A 321 -31.09 2.80 11.46
CA MET A 321 -30.56 3.99 10.78
C MET A 321 -29.42 3.61 9.83
N ILE A 322 -29.77 2.96 8.71
CA ILE A 322 -28.85 2.39 7.73
C ILE A 322 -27.92 3.43 7.08
N GLU A 323 -28.28 4.72 7.11
CA GLU A 323 -27.45 5.82 6.62
C GLU A 323 -26.41 6.30 7.65
N ASN A 324 -26.46 5.82 8.89
CA ASN A 324 -25.55 6.25 9.93
C ASN A 324 -24.12 5.79 9.63
N TYR A 325 -23.14 6.68 9.80
CA TYR A 325 -21.74 6.32 9.58
C TYR A 325 -21.26 5.22 10.54
N MET A 326 -21.92 5.02 11.68
CA MET A 326 -21.61 3.96 12.65
C MET A 326 -22.34 2.63 12.37
N ASP A 327 -22.99 2.48 11.21
CA ASP A 327 -23.45 1.20 10.67
C ASP A 327 -22.40 0.60 9.70
N TYR A 328 -22.70 -0.52 9.04
CA TYR A 328 -21.81 -1.25 8.12
C TYR A 328 -22.27 -1.25 6.66
N THR A 329 -23.28 -0.46 6.31
CA THR A 329 -23.76 -0.27 4.93
C THR A 329 -22.65 0.22 4.00
N ASN A 330 -22.84 0.11 2.68
CA ASN A 330 -21.87 0.61 1.72
C ASN A 330 -21.72 2.13 1.82
N ASP A 331 -20.52 2.64 1.51
CA ASP A 331 -20.18 4.05 1.68
C ASP A 331 -21.16 5.02 0.99
N ALA A 332 -21.73 4.60 -0.15
CA ALA A 332 -22.66 5.41 -0.94
C ALA A 332 -23.99 5.69 -0.21
N CYS A 333 -24.32 4.93 0.83
CA CYS A 333 -25.58 5.03 1.55
C CYS A 333 -25.43 5.67 2.93
N MET A 334 -24.19 5.95 3.36
CA MET A 334 -23.91 6.62 4.62
C MET A 334 -23.83 8.13 4.45
N ASN A 335 -24.56 8.88 5.28
CA ASN A 335 -24.51 10.34 5.27
C ASN A 335 -24.91 11.05 6.58
N ILE A 336 -25.01 10.34 7.72
CA ILE A 336 -25.51 10.94 8.97
C ILE A 336 -24.70 10.56 10.21
N PHE A 337 -24.33 11.60 10.98
CA PHE A 337 -24.17 11.54 12.43
C PHE A 337 -25.36 12.26 13.09
N THR A 338 -25.80 11.79 14.25
CA THR A 338 -26.93 12.36 14.98
C THR A 338 -26.52 13.46 15.97
N ALA A 339 -27.48 14.14 16.58
CA ALA A 339 -27.24 15.20 17.56
C ALA A 339 -26.67 14.67 18.89
N ASP A 340 -27.10 13.49 19.34
CA ASP A 340 -26.50 12.85 20.51
C ASP A 340 -25.09 12.33 20.21
N GLN A 341 -24.87 11.77 19.01
CA GLN A 341 -23.53 11.39 18.55
C GLN A 341 -22.59 12.60 18.52
N LYS A 342 -23.03 13.74 17.96
CA LYS A 342 -22.29 15.02 18.06
C LYS A 342 -21.95 15.36 19.50
N THR A 343 -22.94 15.36 20.39
CA THR A 343 -22.75 15.78 21.78
C THR A 343 -21.74 14.89 22.49
N ARG A 344 -21.77 13.59 22.21
CA ARG A 344 -20.82 12.61 22.72
C ARG A 344 -19.40 12.87 22.21
N MET A 345 -19.21 13.08 20.90
CA MET A 345 -17.91 13.40 20.31
C MET A 345 -17.33 14.70 20.87
N ILE A 346 -18.12 15.77 20.98
CA ILE A 346 -17.70 17.03 21.60
C ILE A 346 -17.34 16.84 23.09
N THR A 347 -18.09 16.00 23.81
CA THR A 347 -17.78 15.65 25.20
C THR A 347 -16.42 14.96 25.29
N VAL A 348 -16.11 14.02 24.40
CA VAL A 348 -14.79 13.37 24.32
C VAL A 348 -13.69 14.40 24.02
N MET A 349 -13.89 15.25 23.01
CA MET A 349 -12.94 16.32 22.65
C MET A 349 -12.70 17.32 23.78
N ASN A 350 -13.63 17.46 24.73
CA ASN A 350 -13.47 18.36 25.86
C ASN A 350 -12.84 17.70 27.09
N ASN A 351 -12.91 16.38 27.22
CA ASN A 351 -12.64 15.71 28.50
C ASN A 351 -11.67 14.53 28.44
N SER A 352 -11.50 13.86 27.29
CA SER A 352 -10.48 12.80 27.16
C SER A 352 -9.12 13.44 26.96
N ILE A 353 -8.13 13.02 27.76
CA ILE A 353 -6.81 13.67 27.90
C ILE A 353 -6.18 14.01 26.53
N ARG A 354 -6.01 13.01 25.65
CA ARG A 354 -5.36 13.20 24.35
C ARG A 354 -6.20 14.05 23.39
N ARG A 355 -7.52 13.87 23.42
CA ARG A 355 -8.44 14.55 22.49
C ARG A 355 -8.59 16.02 22.85
N ALA A 356 -8.59 16.32 24.15
CA ALA A 356 -8.60 17.68 24.67
C ALA A 356 -7.35 18.47 24.29
N ALA A 357 -6.17 17.84 24.28
CA ALA A 357 -4.91 18.49 23.94
C ALA A 357 -4.84 18.97 22.48
N LEU A 358 -5.52 18.28 21.55
CA LEU A 358 -5.52 18.60 20.12
C LEU A 358 -6.08 20.00 19.82
N LYS A 359 -7.02 20.50 20.63
CA LYS A 359 -7.62 21.83 20.48
C LYS A 359 -6.63 22.97 20.63
N THR A 360 -5.50 22.71 21.30
CA THR A 360 -4.42 23.69 21.55
C THR A 360 -3.12 23.30 20.86
N SER A 361 -3.16 22.31 19.96
CA SER A 361 -1.99 21.82 19.25
C SER A 361 -1.39 22.90 18.33
N ASP A 362 -0.06 22.97 18.30
CA ASP A 362 0.68 23.82 17.38
C ASP A 362 0.89 23.18 16.00
N ALA A 363 0.41 21.94 15.79
CA ALA A 363 0.61 21.15 14.58
C ALA A 363 0.08 21.81 13.29
N LEU A 364 -0.91 22.70 13.39
CA LEU A 364 -1.44 23.46 12.24
C LEU A 364 -0.68 24.77 11.98
N THR A 365 0.24 25.15 12.86
CA THR A 365 1.16 26.25 12.62
C THR A 365 2.31 25.74 11.73
N PRO A 366 2.61 26.41 10.61
CA PRO A 366 3.74 26.03 9.76
C PRO A 366 5.04 25.87 10.55
N GLY A 367 5.74 24.77 10.27
CA GLY A 367 7.04 24.48 10.87
C GLY A 367 8.17 25.38 10.36
N VAL A 368 9.37 25.14 10.87
CA VAL A 368 10.59 25.81 10.40
C VAL A 368 10.87 25.37 8.97
N VAL A 369 11.20 26.34 8.11
CA VAL A 369 11.68 26.09 6.75
C VAL A 369 13.18 26.32 6.74
N PHE A 370 13.95 25.33 6.30
CA PHE A 370 15.39 25.50 6.16
C PHE A 370 15.74 26.45 4.99
N THR A 371 16.98 26.93 4.95
CA THR A 371 17.42 27.80 3.86
C THR A 371 17.67 26.99 2.59
N ASN A 372 18.51 25.96 2.68
CA ASN A 372 18.81 25.01 1.61
C ASN A 372 18.26 23.64 2.00
N ASP A 373 17.15 23.26 1.36
CA ASP A 373 16.46 21.98 1.56
C ASP A 373 15.84 21.57 0.22
N ALA A 374 16.33 20.46 -0.33
CA ALA A 374 15.86 19.86 -1.55
C ALA A 374 15.43 18.42 -1.26
N ALA A 375 14.24 18.05 -1.72
CA ALA A 375 13.70 16.71 -1.58
C ALA A 375 13.72 15.97 -2.92
N THR A 376 13.78 14.64 -2.88
CA THR A 376 13.69 13.79 -4.07
C THR A 376 12.65 12.69 -3.92
N ILE A 377 11.99 12.32 -5.02
CA ILE A 377 11.05 11.20 -5.11
C ILE A 377 11.31 10.44 -6.41
N VAL A 378 11.35 9.11 -6.39
CA VAL A 378 11.42 8.30 -7.61
C VAL A 378 10.01 8.18 -8.19
N LEU A 379 9.84 8.65 -9.43
CA LEU A 379 8.53 8.64 -10.09
C LEU A 379 8.33 7.41 -10.96
N ASN A 380 9.37 7.00 -11.67
CA ASN A 380 9.32 5.87 -12.58
C ASN A 380 10.73 5.38 -12.86
N LEU A 381 10.93 4.07 -13.00
CA LEU A 381 12.19 3.49 -13.43
C LEU A 381 12.25 3.30 -14.96
N ASN A 382 11.11 3.37 -15.66
CA ASN A 382 10.97 3.07 -17.09
C ASN A 382 11.56 1.70 -17.45
N ILE A 383 11.28 0.71 -16.61
CA ILE A 383 11.70 -0.67 -16.85
C ILE A 383 10.88 -1.22 -18.00
N ILE A 384 11.58 -1.81 -18.96
CA ILE A 384 10.98 -2.50 -20.09
C ILE A 384 11.18 -3.99 -19.85
N PRO A 385 10.13 -4.83 -19.98
CA PRO A 385 10.28 -6.28 -19.85
C PRO A 385 11.44 -6.81 -20.70
N CYS A 386 12.20 -7.74 -20.13
CA CYS A 386 13.35 -8.36 -20.77
C CYS A 386 14.50 -7.41 -21.14
N ASN A 387 14.52 -6.21 -20.57
CA ASN A 387 15.65 -5.29 -20.65
C ASN A 387 16.29 -5.17 -19.27
N ASN A 388 17.61 -5.35 -19.20
CA ASN A 388 18.38 -5.20 -17.97
C ASN A 388 18.88 -3.76 -17.74
N SER A 389 18.47 -2.85 -18.64
CA SER A 389 18.85 -1.46 -18.70
C SER A 389 17.60 -0.58 -18.68
N PHE A 390 17.60 0.45 -17.85
CA PHE A 390 16.44 1.32 -17.65
C PHE A 390 16.85 2.77 -17.36
N ILE A 391 15.92 3.69 -17.53
CA ILE A 391 16.18 5.14 -17.44
C ILE A 391 15.26 5.73 -16.36
N PRO A 392 15.76 5.92 -15.13
CA PRO A 392 14.94 6.43 -14.04
C PRO A 392 14.51 7.89 -14.26
N VAL A 393 13.33 8.22 -13.75
CA VAL A 393 12.82 9.59 -13.63
C VAL A 393 12.53 9.86 -12.16
N ILE A 394 13.15 10.93 -11.64
CA ILE A 394 12.94 11.41 -10.29
C ILE A 394 12.27 12.79 -10.32
N LYS A 395 11.61 13.18 -9.24
CA LYS A 395 11.14 14.54 -8.98
C LYS A 395 12.08 15.18 -7.97
N ILE A 396 12.70 16.31 -8.32
CA ILE A 396 13.37 17.17 -7.35
C ILE A 396 12.39 18.27 -6.92
N ILE A 397 12.37 18.61 -5.63
CA ILE A 397 11.47 19.60 -5.05
C ILE A 397 12.30 20.55 -4.19
N ASN A 398 12.14 21.86 -4.33
CA ASN A 398 12.73 22.81 -3.40
C ASN A 398 11.84 22.97 -2.16
N LYS A 399 12.25 22.43 -1.01
CA LYS A 399 11.56 22.60 0.26
C LYS A 399 12.13 23.75 1.10
N GLY A 400 13.31 24.26 0.73
CA GLY A 400 13.97 25.39 1.35
C GLY A 400 13.37 26.75 0.98
N SER A 401 13.70 27.75 1.78
CA SER A 401 13.31 29.15 1.58
C SER A 401 14.17 29.86 0.53
N ALA A 402 15.42 29.43 0.33
CA ALA A 402 16.24 29.92 -0.77
C ALA A 402 15.82 29.24 -2.09
N ARG A 403 15.94 29.97 -3.20
CA ARG A 403 15.72 29.41 -4.54
C ARG A 403 16.76 28.32 -4.80
N LEU A 404 16.32 27.12 -5.17
CA LEU A 404 17.21 26.02 -5.51
C LEU A 404 17.72 26.20 -6.94
N THR A 405 19.04 26.34 -7.07
CA THR A 405 19.72 26.63 -8.34
C THR A 405 20.67 25.52 -8.78
N SER A 406 21.12 24.69 -7.84
CA SER A 406 21.90 23.49 -8.11
C SER A 406 21.64 22.40 -7.07
N ALA A 407 21.80 21.14 -7.47
CA ALA A 407 21.77 19.99 -6.56
C ALA A 407 22.67 18.87 -7.08
N SER A 408 23.35 18.16 -6.18
CA SER A 408 24.11 16.95 -6.52
C SER A 408 23.33 15.73 -6.04
N ILE A 409 23.03 14.81 -6.95
CA ILE A 409 22.15 13.66 -6.70
C ILE A 409 22.95 12.39 -6.98
N THR A 410 23.08 11.51 -5.98
CA THR A 410 23.64 10.17 -6.15
C THR A 410 22.54 9.15 -6.30
N TYR A 411 22.67 8.20 -7.22
CA TYR A 411 21.65 7.18 -7.46
C TYR A 411 22.26 5.87 -7.94
N GLY A 412 21.57 4.77 -7.70
CA GLY A 412 22.00 3.44 -8.15
C GLY A 412 21.11 2.32 -7.65
N VAL A 413 21.51 1.09 -7.94
CA VAL A 413 20.79 -0.13 -7.56
C VAL A 413 21.52 -0.80 -6.40
N ASP A 414 20.78 -1.23 -5.39
CA ASP A 414 21.27 -1.92 -4.18
C ASP A 414 22.38 -1.16 -3.44
N ASN A 415 22.33 0.18 -3.52
CA ASN A 415 23.38 1.09 -3.04
C ASN A 415 24.79 0.77 -3.57
N ALA A 416 24.89 0.06 -4.69
CA ALA A 416 26.12 -0.29 -5.37
C ALA A 416 26.30 0.56 -6.64
N ASN A 417 27.55 0.76 -7.04
CA ASN A 417 27.92 1.45 -8.30
C ASN A 417 27.19 2.80 -8.50
N LEU A 418 27.09 3.60 -7.43
CA LEU A 418 26.35 4.87 -7.44
C LEU A 418 26.88 5.82 -8.52
N GLN A 419 25.96 6.34 -9.32
CA GLN A 419 26.19 7.41 -10.28
C GLN A 419 25.87 8.76 -9.65
N THR A 420 26.42 9.85 -10.20
CA THR A 420 26.10 11.21 -9.77
C THR A 420 25.50 12.01 -10.93
N TYR A 421 24.37 12.66 -10.67
CA TYR A 421 23.74 13.64 -11.55
C TYR A 421 23.82 15.03 -10.90
N ASN A 422 24.42 15.98 -11.61
CA ASN A 422 24.48 17.38 -11.17
C ASN A 422 23.37 18.16 -11.87
N TRP A 423 22.33 18.50 -11.11
CA TRP A 423 21.23 19.32 -11.61
C TRP A 423 21.56 20.80 -11.46
N THR A 424 21.18 21.59 -12.46
CA THR A 424 21.17 23.06 -12.41
C THR A 424 19.84 23.57 -12.91
N GLY A 425 19.28 24.58 -12.27
CA GLY A 425 18.00 25.15 -12.65
C GLY A 425 17.60 26.32 -11.78
N SER A 426 16.29 26.48 -11.57
CA SER A 426 15.71 27.53 -10.76
C SER A 426 14.34 27.11 -10.26
N LEU A 427 14.27 26.61 -9.03
CA LEU A 427 13.01 26.26 -8.38
C LEU A 427 12.78 27.18 -7.19
N ALA A 428 11.67 27.94 -7.21
CA ALA A 428 11.19 28.65 -6.04
C ALA A 428 10.74 27.67 -4.95
N ASN A 429 10.43 28.18 -3.75
CA ASN A 429 9.94 27.33 -2.66
C ASN A 429 8.68 26.55 -3.10
N ASN A 430 8.67 25.24 -2.81
CA ASN A 430 7.70 24.23 -3.23
C ASN A 430 7.55 23.98 -4.73
N GLU A 431 8.34 24.64 -5.59
CA GLU A 431 8.41 24.24 -7.00
C GLU A 431 9.19 22.93 -7.14
N SER A 432 8.82 22.16 -8.16
CA SER A 432 9.43 20.88 -8.46
C SER A 432 9.69 20.71 -9.95
N GLN A 433 10.61 19.80 -10.27
CA GLN A 433 10.93 19.43 -11.64
C GLN A 433 11.17 17.93 -11.72
N ASN A 434 10.68 17.30 -12.79
CA ASN A 434 11.03 15.93 -13.12
C ASN A 434 12.38 15.91 -13.86
N ILE A 435 13.29 15.05 -13.42
CA ILE A 435 14.62 14.85 -13.99
C ILE A 435 14.70 13.42 -14.50
N THR A 436 15.05 13.27 -15.78
CA THR A 436 15.45 11.99 -16.36
C THR A 436 16.92 11.76 -16.04
N LEU A 437 17.21 10.70 -15.29
CA LEU A 437 18.57 10.30 -14.92
C LEU A 437 19.23 9.54 -16.08
N ASN A 438 20.54 9.28 -15.96
CA ASN A 438 21.21 8.46 -16.95
C ASN A 438 20.77 7.01 -16.82
N ASN A 439 21.01 6.27 -17.90
CA ASN A 439 20.76 4.85 -17.97
C ASN A 439 21.47 4.08 -16.85
N VAL A 440 20.74 3.16 -16.23
CA VAL A 440 21.20 2.25 -15.17
C VAL A 440 21.01 0.82 -15.66
N THR A 441 21.92 -0.06 -15.28
CA THR A 441 21.86 -1.50 -15.60
C THR A 441 21.88 -2.31 -14.32
N SER A 442 21.08 -3.37 -14.24
CA SER A 442 21.11 -4.32 -13.12
C SER A 442 21.06 -5.77 -13.62
N SER A 443 21.37 -6.72 -12.74
CA SER A 443 21.05 -8.13 -12.96
C SER A 443 19.54 -8.37 -12.94
N GLY A 444 19.13 -9.57 -13.35
CA GLY A 444 17.73 -10.01 -13.18
C GLY A 444 17.45 -10.45 -11.74
N GLY A 445 16.25 -10.15 -11.26
CA GLY A 445 15.81 -10.38 -9.88
C GLY A 445 15.19 -9.14 -9.24
N ASN A 446 14.91 -9.25 -7.95
CA ASN A 446 14.40 -8.18 -7.11
C ASN A 446 15.54 -7.28 -6.63
N HIS A 447 15.33 -5.97 -6.71
CA HIS A 447 16.34 -4.94 -6.50
C HIS A 447 15.73 -3.68 -5.87
N ASN A 448 16.58 -2.86 -5.25
CA ASN A 448 16.20 -1.54 -4.74
C ASN A 448 16.91 -0.43 -5.53
N PHE A 449 16.15 0.52 -6.06
CA PHE A 449 16.70 1.73 -6.68
C PHE A 449 16.63 2.87 -5.68
N THR A 450 17.78 3.49 -5.38
CA THR A 450 17.86 4.63 -4.48
C THR A 450 18.33 5.87 -5.23
N ALA A 451 17.70 7.01 -4.96
CA ALA A 451 18.19 8.34 -5.32
C ALA A 451 18.31 9.20 -4.07
N THR A 452 19.47 9.85 -3.89
CA THR A 452 19.81 10.64 -2.70
C THR A 452 20.42 11.98 -3.09
N ILE A 453 19.90 13.07 -2.53
CA ILE A 453 20.47 14.41 -2.62
C ILE A 453 21.63 14.53 -1.63
N ILE A 454 22.80 14.91 -2.13
CA ILE A 454 24.03 15.08 -1.35
C ILE A 454 24.28 16.56 -1.01
N SER A 455 23.84 17.47 -1.87
CA SER A 455 23.96 18.92 -1.64
C SER A 455 22.89 19.70 -2.40
N ALA A 456 22.53 20.84 -1.82
CA ALA A 456 21.63 21.84 -2.38
C ALA A 456 22.35 23.20 -2.41
N ASN A 457 22.30 23.89 -3.56
CA ASN A 457 23.01 25.16 -3.79
C ASN A 457 24.52 25.08 -3.47
N ALA A 458 25.16 23.95 -3.80
CA ALA A 458 26.57 23.64 -3.49
C ALA A 458 26.92 23.66 -1.98
N THR A 459 25.92 23.55 -1.11
CA THR A 459 26.07 23.43 0.35
C THR A 459 25.39 22.17 0.85
N THR A 460 25.68 21.75 2.08
CA THR A 460 24.99 20.64 2.72
C THR A 460 23.50 20.93 2.79
N ASP A 461 22.69 19.96 2.37
CA ASP A 461 21.25 20.01 2.57
C ASP A 461 20.92 19.94 4.06
N GLN A 462 20.08 20.85 4.55
CA GLN A 462 19.81 21.01 5.97
C GLN A 462 18.75 20.03 6.49
N ASN A 463 18.02 19.34 5.61
CA ASN A 463 17.01 18.37 5.96
C ASN A 463 17.38 16.98 5.44
N SER A 464 18.04 16.17 6.27
CA SER A 464 18.42 14.83 5.83
C SER A 464 17.24 13.89 5.58
N ASN A 465 16.06 14.17 6.15
CA ASN A 465 14.94 13.23 6.18
C ASN A 465 14.22 13.07 4.84
N ASN A 466 14.35 14.04 3.93
CA ASN A 466 13.70 14.04 2.62
C ASN A 466 14.72 13.95 1.45
N ASN A 467 16.00 13.78 1.77
CA ASN A 467 17.07 13.73 0.78
C ASN A 467 17.07 12.43 -0.02
N SER A 468 16.50 11.34 0.50
CA SER A 468 16.59 10.02 -0.12
C SER A 468 15.22 9.43 -0.38
N ASN A 469 15.08 8.76 -1.52
CA ASN A 469 13.94 7.92 -1.82
C ASN A 469 14.42 6.61 -2.45
N THR A 470 13.89 5.50 -1.94
CA THR A 470 14.22 4.14 -2.37
C THR A 470 12.95 3.43 -2.78
N VAL A 471 12.99 2.79 -3.95
CA VAL A 471 11.88 1.98 -4.46
C VAL A 471 12.34 0.57 -4.79
N ASN A 472 11.49 -0.40 -4.50
CA ASN A 472 11.69 -1.79 -4.86
C ASN A 472 11.22 -2.04 -6.30
N PHE A 473 11.91 -2.92 -7.02
CA PHE A 473 11.55 -3.30 -8.38
C PHE A 473 12.13 -4.65 -8.78
N ASP A 474 11.53 -5.28 -9.80
CA ASP A 474 12.06 -6.48 -10.42
C ASP A 474 12.59 -6.21 -11.84
N ILE A 475 13.76 -6.77 -12.15
CA ILE A 475 14.28 -6.89 -13.51
C ILE A 475 14.08 -8.31 -14.00
N THR A 476 13.59 -8.45 -15.23
CA THR A 476 13.37 -9.75 -15.85
C THR A 476 14.62 -10.61 -15.83
N LYS A 477 14.50 -11.82 -15.25
CA LYS A 477 15.60 -12.77 -15.15
C LYS A 477 15.80 -13.56 -16.45
N ASN A 478 17.06 -13.85 -16.76
CA ASN A 478 17.48 -14.75 -17.85
C ASN A 478 17.71 -16.16 -17.32
N TYR A 479 17.11 -17.15 -17.97
CA TYR A 479 17.22 -18.56 -17.61
C TYR A 479 17.95 -19.34 -18.70
N ALA A 480 19.01 -20.06 -18.31
CA ALA A 480 19.81 -20.94 -19.18
C ALA A 480 19.08 -22.23 -19.54
N THR A 481 18.03 -22.12 -20.32
CA THR A 481 17.30 -23.26 -20.88
C THR A 481 16.81 -22.91 -22.28
N ASN A 482 16.23 -23.87 -22.97
CA ASN A 482 15.36 -23.68 -24.13
C ASN A 482 14.01 -24.37 -23.91
N THR A 483 13.84 -25.10 -22.81
CA THR A 483 12.60 -25.76 -22.43
C THR A 483 12.10 -25.15 -21.13
N VAL A 484 10.82 -24.81 -21.09
CA VAL A 484 10.11 -24.35 -19.88
C VAL A 484 9.00 -25.33 -19.57
N THR A 485 8.95 -25.80 -18.34
CA THR A 485 7.86 -26.66 -17.85
C THR A 485 6.80 -25.79 -17.20
N PHE A 486 5.58 -25.88 -17.71
CA PHE A 486 4.38 -25.30 -17.12
C PHE A 486 3.60 -26.37 -16.38
N SER A 487 3.24 -26.08 -15.14
CA SER A 487 2.37 -26.90 -14.31
C SER A 487 1.20 -26.04 -13.84
N LEU A 488 -0.03 -26.47 -14.12
CA LEU A 488 -1.26 -25.80 -13.68
C LEU A 488 -2.07 -26.76 -12.81
N GLN A 489 -2.18 -26.44 -11.53
CA GLN A 489 -3.20 -26.99 -10.66
C GLN A 489 -4.44 -26.10 -10.77
N LEU A 490 -5.51 -26.64 -11.34
CA LEU A 490 -6.81 -25.96 -11.33
C LEU A 490 -7.41 -26.00 -9.94
N ASP A 491 -8.25 -25.03 -9.64
CA ASP A 491 -9.21 -25.09 -8.56
C ASP A 491 -10.46 -25.88 -9.02
N ARG A 492 -11.64 -25.63 -8.42
CA ARG A 492 -12.87 -26.33 -8.83
C ARG A 492 -13.53 -25.73 -10.06
N PHE A 493 -13.21 -24.50 -10.45
CA PHE A 493 -13.84 -23.83 -11.57
C PHE A 493 -12.83 -23.74 -12.74
N GLY A 494 -12.63 -24.86 -13.41
CA GLY A 494 -11.71 -24.89 -14.56
C GLY A 494 -12.19 -24.08 -15.76
N THR A 495 -13.49 -23.82 -15.87
CA THR A 495 -14.11 -23.17 -17.04
C THR A 495 -13.78 -21.69 -17.19
N GLU A 496 -13.44 -21.01 -16.10
CA GLU A 496 -13.01 -19.61 -16.06
C GLU A 496 -11.51 -19.42 -16.32
N THR A 497 -10.70 -20.48 -16.16
CA THR A 497 -9.25 -20.39 -16.33
C THR A 497 -8.82 -20.56 -17.79
N THR A 498 -8.16 -19.55 -18.35
CA THR A 498 -7.42 -19.66 -19.63
C THR A 498 -6.01 -19.09 -19.51
N TRP A 499 -5.11 -19.47 -20.41
CA TRP A 499 -3.75 -18.89 -20.42
C TRP A 499 -3.14 -18.88 -21.82
N GLU A 500 -2.14 -18.03 -21.99
CA GLU A 500 -1.33 -17.93 -23.18
C GLU A 500 0.14 -17.65 -22.87
N LEU A 501 1.02 -18.08 -23.78
CA LEU A 501 2.43 -17.73 -23.78
C LEU A 501 2.75 -17.01 -25.09
N THR A 502 3.20 -15.77 -25.00
CA THR A 502 3.53 -14.93 -26.15
C THR A 502 5.02 -14.66 -26.22
N ASN A 503 5.52 -14.36 -27.42
CA ASN A 503 6.87 -13.81 -27.61
C ASN A 503 6.85 -12.27 -27.56
N ALA A 504 8.03 -11.66 -27.65
CA ALA A 504 8.23 -10.19 -27.67
C ALA A 504 7.39 -9.41 -28.70
N THR A 505 6.91 -10.06 -29.78
CA THR A 505 6.07 -9.43 -30.81
C THR A 505 4.57 -9.52 -30.51
N GLY A 506 4.19 -10.14 -29.38
CA GLY A 506 2.80 -10.46 -29.05
C GLY A 506 2.25 -11.67 -29.80
N THR A 507 3.09 -12.42 -30.51
CA THR A 507 2.65 -13.65 -31.19
C THR A 507 2.43 -14.73 -30.15
N LYS A 508 1.20 -15.27 -30.06
CA LYS A 508 0.86 -16.41 -29.21
C LYS A 508 1.58 -17.66 -29.73
N LEU A 509 2.43 -18.25 -28.89
CA LEU A 509 3.16 -19.48 -29.16
C LEU A 509 2.42 -20.70 -28.62
N TYR A 510 1.86 -20.56 -27.42
CA TYR A 510 1.09 -21.61 -26.74
C TYR A 510 -0.12 -20.98 -26.04
N GLN A 511 -1.16 -21.78 -25.84
CA GLN A 511 -2.35 -21.39 -25.08
C GLN A 511 -3.05 -22.63 -24.51
N GLY A 512 -3.87 -22.44 -23.50
CA GLY A 512 -4.69 -23.48 -22.91
C GLY A 512 -5.93 -22.95 -22.21
N GLY A 513 -6.81 -23.88 -21.84
CA GLY A 513 -8.14 -23.59 -21.34
C GLY A 513 -9.15 -23.24 -22.45
N PRO A 514 -10.42 -22.99 -22.09
CA PRO A 514 -10.97 -23.22 -20.75
C PRO A 514 -10.99 -24.72 -20.40
N TYR A 515 -11.00 -25.04 -19.11
CA TYR A 515 -10.99 -26.41 -18.60
C TYR A 515 -12.35 -26.81 -18.05
N THR A 516 -12.50 -28.05 -17.57
CA THR A 516 -13.77 -28.52 -17.00
C THR A 516 -13.84 -28.28 -15.50
N ASP A 517 -14.99 -27.84 -15.02
CA ASP A 517 -15.24 -27.71 -13.58
C ASP A 517 -15.20 -29.06 -12.87
N THR A 518 -14.74 -29.03 -11.62
CA THR A 518 -14.62 -30.19 -10.75
C THR A 518 -15.71 -30.17 -9.69
N PRO A 519 -16.57 -31.21 -9.63
CA PRO A 519 -17.61 -31.29 -8.61
C PRO A 519 -17.06 -31.15 -7.19
N THR A 520 -17.80 -30.47 -6.31
CA THR A 520 -17.38 -30.16 -4.92
C THR A 520 -17.00 -31.39 -4.09
N ASN A 521 -17.56 -32.56 -4.40
CA ASN A 521 -17.30 -33.82 -3.70
C ASN A 521 -16.20 -34.68 -4.35
N SER A 522 -15.56 -34.19 -5.41
CA SER A 522 -14.48 -34.88 -6.10
C SER A 522 -13.12 -34.28 -5.72
N PRO A 523 -12.03 -35.09 -5.71
CA PRO A 523 -10.68 -34.55 -5.60
C PRO A 523 -10.41 -33.61 -6.79
N LEU A 524 -9.59 -32.58 -6.57
CA LEU A 524 -9.12 -31.73 -7.66
C LEU A 524 -8.41 -32.57 -8.72
N PRO A 525 -8.49 -32.19 -10.01
CA PRO A 525 -7.80 -32.89 -11.08
C PRO A 525 -6.29 -32.84 -10.85
N ALA A 526 -5.58 -33.84 -11.35
CA ALA A 526 -4.13 -33.82 -11.32
C ALA A 526 -3.59 -32.59 -12.07
N PRO A 527 -2.45 -31.99 -11.61
CA PRO A 527 -1.87 -30.84 -12.28
C PRO A 527 -1.62 -31.12 -13.77
N ILE A 528 -2.04 -30.18 -14.61
CA ILE A 528 -1.79 -30.20 -16.04
C ILE A 528 -0.33 -29.79 -16.25
N LYS A 529 0.47 -30.66 -16.86
CA LYS A 529 1.87 -30.38 -17.16
C LYS A 529 2.09 -30.30 -18.66
N THR A 530 2.71 -29.20 -19.10
CA THR A 530 3.09 -28.96 -20.49
C THR A 530 4.52 -28.48 -20.54
N SER A 531 5.28 -28.88 -21.55
CA SER A 531 6.62 -28.32 -21.81
C SER A 531 6.56 -27.44 -23.04
N PHE A 532 7.19 -26.27 -22.96
CA PHE A 532 7.33 -25.31 -24.04
C PHE A 532 8.76 -25.31 -24.53
N ASP A 533 8.96 -25.50 -25.82
CA ASP A 533 10.27 -25.35 -26.45
C ASP A 533 10.36 -23.94 -27.03
N LEU A 534 11.18 -23.13 -26.39
CA LEU A 534 11.29 -21.70 -26.63
C LEU A 534 12.65 -21.39 -27.27
N PRO A 535 12.68 -20.65 -28.39
CA PRO A 535 13.92 -20.14 -28.96
C PRO A 535 14.79 -19.40 -27.93
N THR A 536 16.11 -19.63 -27.98
CA THR A 536 17.07 -18.95 -27.11
C THR A 536 17.21 -17.47 -27.50
N ASN A 537 17.62 -16.66 -26.53
CA ASN A 537 17.68 -15.19 -26.58
C ASN A 537 16.32 -14.55 -26.90
N GLY A 538 15.24 -15.18 -26.45
CA GLY A 538 13.87 -14.71 -26.61
C GLY A 538 13.32 -14.14 -25.31
N CYS A 539 12.51 -13.09 -25.45
CA CYS A 539 11.66 -12.57 -24.38
C CYS A 539 10.27 -13.16 -24.53
N TYR A 540 9.72 -13.66 -23.42
CA TYR A 540 8.43 -14.33 -23.39
C TYR A 540 7.58 -13.78 -22.26
N THR A 541 6.27 -13.75 -22.48
CA THR A 541 5.28 -13.33 -21.48
C THR A 541 4.23 -14.41 -21.37
N PHE A 542 4.14 -15.01 -20.17
CA PHE A 542 3.04 -15.89 -19.80
C PHE A 542 1.93 -15.05 -19.19
N THR A 543 0.70 -15.28 -19.63
CA THR A 543 -0.49 -14.62 -19.12
C THR A 543 -1.55 -15.66 -18.80
N ILE A 544 -2.11 -15.58 -17.61
CA ILE A 544 -3.24 -16.40 -17.16
C ILE A 544 -4.43 -15.48 -16.86
N TYR A 545 -5.62 -15.94 -17.19
CA TYR A 545 -6.88 -15.21 -17.09
C TYR A 545 -7.90 -16.01 -16.28
N ASP A 546 -8.73 -15.27 -15.58
CA ASP A 546 -9.87 -15.76 -14.81
C ASP A 546 -11.08 -14.85 -15.05
N THR A 547 -12.19 -15.42 -15.51
CA THR A 547 -13.36 -14.64 -15.90
C THR A 547 -14.27 -14.21 -14.74
N GLU A 548 -14.12 -14.78 -13.55
CA GLU A 548 -14.95 -14.47 -12.37
C GLU A 548 -14.21 -13.61 -11.33
N LEU A 549 -12.94 -13.27 -11.60
CA LEU A 549 -12.13 -12.29 -10.87
C LEU A 549 -11.70 -12.72 -9.46
N ASP A 550 -11.84 -13.99 -9.11
CA ASP A 550 -11.33 -14.58 -7.87
C ASP A 550 -10.00 -15.32 -8.08
N GLY A 551 -9.64 -15.59 -9.34
CA GLY A 551 -8.42 -16.28 -9.71
C GLY A 551 -8.47 -17.76 -9.32
N ILE A 552 -7.40 -18.50 -9.60
CA ILE A 552 -7.40 -19.96 -9.39
C ILE A 552 -7.10 -20.38 -7.94
N CYS A 553 -7.21 -19.48 -6.97
CA CYS A 553 -6.96 -19.75 -5.54
C CYS A 553 -7.84 -18.83 -4.70
N CYS A 554 -8.40 -19.22 -3.56
CA CYS A 554 -8.05 -20.36 -2.69
C CYS A 554 -9.28 -21.02 -2.03
N ASP A 555 -10.44 -20.39 -2.17
CA ASP A 555 -11.66 -20.72 -1.42
C ASP A 555 -12.41 -21.91 -2.07
N TYR A 556 -12.24 -22.10 -3.38
CA TYR A 556 -12.86 -23.19 -4.14
C TYR A 556 -11.87 -24.29 -4.53
N GLY A 557 -10.62 -24.18 -4.10
CA GLY A 557 -9.55 -25.11 -4.40
C GLY A 557 -8.22 -24.38 -4.31
N VAL A 558 -7.15 -25.08 -3.94
CA VAL A 558 -5.81 -24.48 -3.90
C VAL A 558 -5.15 -24.66 -5.27
N GLY A 559 -5.72 -23.99 -6.28
CA GLY A 559 -5.12 -23.92 -7.59
C GLY A 559 -3.89 -23.03 -7.59
N SER A 560 -3.02 -23.27 -8.55
CA SER A 560 -1.76 -22.54 -8.73
C SER A 560 -1.16 -22.87 -10.09
N TYR A 561 -0.28 -22.00 -10.57
CA TYR A 561 0.59 -22.32 -11.69
C TYR A 561 2.06 -22.18 -11.30
N THR A 562 2.90 -22.93 -12.01
CA THR A 562 4.36 -22.83 -11.94
C THR A 562 4.94 -22.93 -13.34
N LEU A 563 5.80 -21.99 -13.69
CA LEU A 563 6.76 -22.12 -14.78
C LEU A 563 8.13 -22.43 -14.17
N SER A 564 8.80 -23.47 -14.66
CA SER A 564 10.14 -23.84 -14.20
C SER A 564 11.06 -24.28 -15.34
N THR A 565 12.37 -24.20 -15.10
CA THR A 565 13.35 -24.85 -15.96
C THR A 565 13.34 -26.37 -15.74
N PRO A 566 13.99 -27.16 -16.61
CA PRO A 566 14.13 -28.61 -16.40
C PRO A 566 14.98 -28.99 -15.18
N SER A 567 15.71 -28.04 -14.59
CA SER A 567 16.45 -28.20 -13.34
C SER A 567 15.64 -27.73 -12.11
N ASP A 568 14.32 -27.59 -12.25
CA ASP A 568 13.39 -27.14 -11.22
C ASP A 568 13.67 -25.72 -10.68
N GLU A 569 14.39 -24.87 -11.44
CA GLU A 569 14.47 -23.46 -11.12
C GLU A 569 13.15 -22.77 -11.46
N ILE A 570 12.53 -22.10 -10.50
CA ILE A 570 11.23 -21.44 -10.69
C ILE A 570 11.43 -20.15 -11.51
N ILE A 571 10.69 -20.05 -12.61
CA ILE A 571 10.59 -18.87 -13.47
C ILE A 571 9.48 -17.95 -12.97
N ALA A 572 8.32 -18.53 -12.71
CA ALA A 572 7.16 -17.82 -12.18
C ALA A 572 6.26 -18.80 -11.44
N THR A 573 5.54 -18.30 -10.45
CA THR A 573 4.45 -19.02 -9.81
C THR A 573 3.40 -18.03 -9.34
N GLY A 574 2.15 -18.47 -9.32
CA GLY A 574 1.03 -17.64 -8.92
C GLY A 574 -0.24 -18.47 -8.75
N GLY A 575 -1.33 -17.80 -8.44
CA GLY A 575 -2.63 -18.43 -8.23
C GLY A 575 -3.68 -17.51 -7.63
N LYS A 576 -3.27 -16.48 -6.88
CA LYS A 576 -4.16 -15.43 -6.36
C LYS A 576 -4.01 -14.18 -7.22
N PHE A 577 -4.99 -13.94 -8.09
CA PHE A 577 -5.07 -12.75 -8.94
C PHE A 577 -6.56 -12.44 -9.20
N GLY A 578 -6.86 -11.25 -9.72
CA GLY A 578 -8.21 -10.90 -10.13
C GLY A 578 -8.53 -11.48 -11.50
N GLU A 579 -8.71 -10.63 -12.50
CA GLU A 579 -8.99 -11.06 -13.88
C GLU A 579 -7.79 -11.70 -14.59
N VAL A 580 -6.59 -11.22 -14.31
CA VAL A 580 -5.40 -11.54 -15.11
C VAL A 580 -4.12 -11.42 -14.29
N GLU A 581 -3.18 -12.32 -14.56
CA GLU A 581 -1.79 -12.18 -14.13
C GLU A 581 -0.83 -12.42 -15.31
N SER A 582 0.24 -11.63 -15.39
CA SER A 582 1.28 -11.80 -16.41
C SER A 582 2.68 -11.80 -15.82
N LYS A 583 3.56 -12.66 -16.34
CA LYS A 583 4.97 -12.74 -15.95
C LYS A 583 5.85 -12.82 -17.20
N SER A 584 6.85 -11.95 -17.27
CA SER A 584 7.83 -11.94 -18.35
C SER A 584 9.15 -12.57 -17.91
N PHE A 585 9.81 -13.28 -18.82
CA PHE A 585 11.08 -13.96 -18.58
C PHE A 585 11.92 -14.04 -19.87
N ILE A 586 13.24 -14.14 -19.72
CA ILE A 586 14.17 -14.33 -20.84
C ILE A 586 14.65 -15.78 -20.82
N ILE A 587 14.68 -16.40 -21.99
CA ILE A 587 15.28 -17.72 -22.22
C ILE A 587 16.50 -17.50 -23.09
N GLY A 588 17.69 -17.89 -22.64
CA GLY A 588 18.92 -17.66 -23.39
C GLY A 588 20.07 -18.50 -22.86
N SER A 589 21.04 -18.83 -23.73
CA SER A 589 22.27 -19.45 -23.25
C SER A 589 23.02 -18.43 -22.39
N LEU A 590 23.22 -18.71 -21.10
CA LEU A 590 24.15 -17.93 -20.28
C LEU A 590 25.53 -18.05 -20.96
N ALA A 591 25.93 -17.01 -21.69
CA ALA A 591 27.34 -16.82 -21.94
C ALA A 591 28.00 -16.60 -20.57
N THR A 592 29.28 -16.92 -20.43
CA THR A 592 30.10 -16.55 -19.26
C THR A 592 30.06 -15.05 -18.91
N ALA A 593 29.43 -14.23 -19.75
CA ALA A 593 29.09 -12.83 -19.54
C ALA A 593 27.99 -12.58 -18.48
N ASP A 594 27.02 -13.47 -18.27
CA ASP A 594 25.89 -13.19 -17.35
C ASP A 594 26.20 -13.48 -15.87
N ILE A 595 27.32 -14.16 -15.58
CA ILE A 595 27.92 -14.27 -14.24
C ILE A 595 29.00 -13.20 -14.00
N THR A 596 29.22 -12.27 -14.96
CA THR A 596 30.22 -11.19 -14.82
C THR A 596 29.64 -9.78 -14.96
N ASN A 597 28.43 -9.53 -14.47
CA ASN A 597 28.00 -8.15 -14.15
C ASN A 597 28.49 -7.67 -12.77
N SER A 598 29.73 -8.04 -12.41
CA SER A 598 30.46 -7.46 -11.27
C SER A 598 31.69 -6.66 -11.68
N ASN A 599 32.02 -6.53 -12.98
CA ASN A 599 33.28 -5.91 -13.42
C ASN A 599 33.03 -4.73 -14.37
N ALA A 600 32.63 -3.58 -13.84
CA ALA A 600 32.29 -2.41 -14.67
C ALA A 600 33.55 -1.74 -15.24
N VAL A 601 33.62 -1.68 -16.57
CA VAL A 601 34.51 -0.78 -17.32
C VAL A 601 33.68 0.37 -17.87
N TYR A 602 33.99 1.62 -17.50
CA TYR A 602 33.22 2.79 -17.95
C TYR A 602 34.11 3.95 -18.39
N LEU A 603 33.53 4.84 -19.18
CA LEU A 603 34.21 5.97 -19.80
C LEU A 603 33.69 7.30 -19.25
N TYR A 604 34.58 8.18 -18.81
CA TYR A 604 34.20 9.53 -18.38
C TYR A 604 35.21 10.62 -18.79
N PRO A 605 34.77 11.86 -19.07
CA PRO A 605 33.37 12.25 -19.30
C PRO A 605 32.84 11.65 -20.61
N ASN A 606 31.53 11.39 -20.68
CA ASN A 606 30.85 10.99 -21.91
C ASN A 606 29.47 11.66 -21.96
N PRO A 607 29.23 12.68 -22.81
CA PRO A 607 30.06 13.12 -23.92
C PRO A 607 31.41 13.77 -23.52
N THR A 608 32.43 13.64 -24.37
CA THR A 608 33.78 14.21 -24.16
C THR A 608 34.15 15.22 -25.25
N SER A 609 35.00 16.20 -24.91
CA SER A 609 35.59 17.14 -25.87
C SER A 609 37.04 16.82 -26.22
N ASN A 610 37.88 16.42 -25.24
CA ASN A 610 39.33 16.32 -25.45
C ASN A 610 39.92 15.02 -24.89
N ILE A 611 39.59 14.68 -23.65
CA ILE A 611 40.13 13.52 -22.96
C ILE A 611 38.99 12.62 -22.51
N LEU A 612 39.14 11.32 -22.76
CA LEU A 612 38.22 10.27 -22.37
C LEU A 612 38.98 9.32 -21.44
N ASN A 613 38.57 9.23 -20.18
CA ASN A 613 39.22 8.35 -19.20
C ASN A 613 38.54 6.98 -19.20
N LEU A 614 39.35 5.94 -19.34
CA LEU A 614 38.96 4.55 -19.23
C LEU A 614 39.16 4.06 -17.81
N VAL A 615 38.08 3.73 -17.11
CA VAL A 615 38.13 3.23 -15.73
C VAL A 615 37.88 1.74 -15.72
N VAL A 616 38.76 1.01 -15.04
CA VAL A 616 38.65 -0.44 -14.88
C VAL A 616 38.70 -0.76 -13.40
N GLN A 617 37.62 -1.33 -12.85
CA GLN A 617 37.49 -1.57 -11.41
C GLN A 617 38.33 -2.76 -10.90
N ASN A 618 38.63 -3.75 -11.74
CA ASN A 618 39.43 -4.92 -11.37
C ASN A 618 40.80 -4.94 -12.09
N LYS A 619 41.89 -4.81 -11.33
CA LYS A 619 43.27 -4.85 -11.88
C LYS A 619 43.60 -6.16 -12.59
N LEU A 620 42.95 -7.27 -12.23
CA LEU A 620 43.13 -8.58 -12.88
C LEU A 620 42.48 -8.66 -14.28
N GLU A 621 41.63 -7.71 -14.65
CA GLU A 621 40.96 -7.62 -15.97
C GLU A 621 41.29 -6.35 -16.75
N THR A 622 42.36 -5.64 -16.36
CA THR A 622 42.87 -4.49 -17.11
C THR A 622 43.04 -4.87 -18.58
N PRO A 623 42.39 -4.15 -19.53
CA PRO A 623 42.52 -4.41 -20.95
C PRO A 623 43.97 -4.15 -21.37
N GLU A 624 44.46 -4.98 -22.27
CA GLU A 624 45.81 -4.87 -22.81
C GLU A 624 45.86 -3.96 -24.04
N ALA A 625 44.71 -3.70 -24.67
CA ALA A 625 44.58 -2.77 -25.77
C ALA A 625 43.15 -2.23 -25.90
N TYR A 626 43.03 -1.10 -26.60
CA TYR A 626 41.77 -0.54 -27.04
C TYR A 626 41.78 -0.25 -28.55
N THR A 627 40.60 -0.27 -29.16
CA THR A 627 40.36 0.14 -30.54
C THR A 627 39.17 1.10 -30.60
N ILE A 628 39.39 2.31 -31.13
CA ILE A 628 38.35 3.28 -31.43
C ILE A 628 37.82 2.99 -32.82
N ILE A 629 36.50 2.84 -32.94
CA ILE A 629 35.79 2.73 -34.21
C ILE A 629 34.72 3.82 -34.33
N ASN A 630 34.42 4.25 -35.55
CA ASN A 630 33.31 5.16 -35.81
C ASN A 630 31.98 4.39 -35.95
N SER A 631 30.87 5.12 -36.14
CA SER A 631 29.53 4.54 -36.32
C SER A 631 29.36 3.67 -37.57
N LEU A 632 30.30 3.73 -38.52
CA LEU A 632 30.33 2.88 -39.72
C LEU A 632 31.20 1.63 -39.52
N GLY A 633 31.72 1.40 -38.29
CA GLY A 633 32.59 0.28 -37.97
C GLY A 633 34.03 0.43 -38.46
N GLN A 634 34.41 1.60 -38.98
CA GLN A 634 35.77 1.85 -39.45
C GLN A 634 36.69 2.05 -38.25
N ILE A 635 37.84 1.37 -38.25
CA ILE A 635 38.88 1.52 -37.23
C ILE A 635 39.56 2.86 -37.39
N ILE A 636 39.50 3.68 -36.34
CA ILE A 636 40.11 5.00 -36.28
C ILE A 636 41.48 4.93 -35.61
N LYS A 637 41.60 4.16 -34.52
CA LYS A 637 42.84 4.03 -33.76
C LYS A 637 42.84 2.75 -32.96
N THR A 638 43.97 2.04 -32.95
CA THR A 638 44.23 0.94 -32.02
C THR A 638 45.47 1.29 -31.21
N LYS A 639 45.43 1.05 -29.89
CA LYS A 639 46.56 1.29 -29.00
C LYS A 639 46.63 0.20 -27.94
N LYS A 640 47.84 -0.29 -27.68
CA LYS A 640 48.15 -1.17 -26.55
C LYS A 640 48.25 -0.34 -25.27
N ILE A 641 47.74 -0.86 -24.16
CA ILE A 641 47.76 -0.23 -22.84
C ILE A 641 48.96 -0.84 -22.11
N GLU A 642 49.99 -0.03 -21.87
CA GLU A 642 51.22 -0.47 -21.20
C GLU A 642 51.43 0.27 -19.86
N THR A 643 50.83 1.46 -19.72
CA THR A 643 50.92 2.32 -18.54
C THR A 643 49.55 2.86 -18.11
N GLU A 644 49.43 3.32 -16.87
CA GLU A 644 48.19 3.99 -16.40
C GLU A 644 47.86 5.27 -17.19
N GLU A 645 48.86 5.91 -17.81
CA GLU A 645 48.65 7.07 -18.67
C GLU A 645 47.89 6.71 -19.96
N ASP A 646 48.00 5.47 -20.44
CA ASP A 646 47.31 4.99 -21.62
C ASP A 646 45.78 4.87 -21.43
N LEU A 647 45.32 4.87 -20.18
CA LEU A 647 43.90 4.92 -19.82
C LEU A 647 43.29 6.32 -20.00
N ARG A 648 44.11 7.36 -20.22
CA ARG A 648 43.67 8.72 -20.55
C ARG A 648 43.73 8.92 -22.06
N ILE A 649 42.62 8.63 -22.73
CA ILE A 649 42.55 8.59 -24.19
C ILE A 649 42.31 10.00 -24.73
N ASN A 650 43.30 10.54 -25.45
CA ASN A 650 43.13 11.78 -26.18
C ASN A 650 42.32 11.56 -27.46
N VAL A 651 41.16 12.22 -27.52
CA VAL A 651 40.20 12.16 -28.63
C VAL A 651 39.99 13.53 -29.27
N SER A 652 40.84 14.53 -29.00
CA SER A 652 40.69 15.89 -29.53
C SER A 652 40.73 15.96 -31.06
N THR A 653 41.39 15.00 -31.71
CA THR A 653 41.52 14.90 -33.16
C THR A 653 40.32 14.22 -33.83
N LEU A 654 39.38 13.65 -33.07
CA LEU A 654 38.16 13.06 -33.60
C LEU A 654 37.16 14.17 -33.97
N SER A 655 36.47 13.98 -35.09
CA SER A 655 35.35 14.85 -35.47
C SER A 655 34.18 14.64 -34.52
N GLN A 656 33.26 15.61 -34.46
CA GLN A 656 32.04 15.47 -33.67
C GLN A 656 31.23 14.26 -34.16
N GLY A 657 30.77 13.42 -33.24
CA GLY A 657 30.04 12.21 -33.62
C GLY A 657 30.06 11.10 -32.57
N ILE A 658 29.47 9.96 -32.94
CA ILE A 658 29.38 8.77 -32.11
C ILE A 658 30.54 7.83 -32.47
N TYR A 659 31.24 7.37 -31.44
CA TYR A 659 32.33 6.41 -31.53
C TYR A 659 32.12 5.27 -30.55
N PHE A 660 32.80 4.16 -30.80
CA PHE A 660 32.84 3.02 -29.90
C PHE A 660 34.29 2.69 -29.56
N LEU A 661 34.54 2.40 -28.29
CA LEU A 661 35.82 1.95 -27.79
C LEU A 661 35.71 0.45 -27.49
N LYS A 662 36.33 -0.36 -28.34
CA LYS A 662 36.48 -1.79 -28.13
C LYS A 662 37.69 -2.06 -27.26
N LEU A 663 37.55 -2.88 -26.23
CA LEU A 663 38.61 -3.25 -25.31
C LEU A 663 38.95 -4.73 -25.50
N SER A 664 40.23 -5.06 -25.38
CA SER A 664 40.69 -6.44 -25.60
C SER A 664 41.76 -6.85 -24.60
N LYS A 665 41.78 -8.14 -24.28
CA LYS A 665 42.77 -8.79 -23.41
C LYS A 665 43.06 -10.19 -23.95
N ASN A 666 44.32 -10.63 -23.97
CA ASN A 666 44.71 -11.91 -24.57
C ASN A 666 44.20 -12.09 -26.01
N GLN A 667 44.16 -11.00 -26.80
CA GLN A 667 43.65 -10.97 -28.18
C GLN A 667 42.15 -11.27 -28.35
N ALA A 668 41.39 -11.40 -27.26
CA ALA A 668 39.93 -11.49 -27.28
C ALA A 668 39.29 -10.13 -26.94
N GLU A 669 38.20 -9.76 -27.61
CA GLU A 669 37.40 -8.59 -27.27
C GLU A 669 36.68 -8.85 -25.94
N THR A 670 36.88 -7.96 -24.95
CA THR A 670 36.30 -8.12 -23.60
C THR A 670 35.08 -7.24 -23.39
N SER A 671 35.04 -6.04 -23.99
CA SER A 671 33.90 -5.12 -23.89
C SER A 671 33.93 -4.07 -24.98
N THR A 672 32.77 -3.51 -25.30
CA THR A 672 32.62 -2.36 -26.21
C THR A 672 31.82 -1.27 -25.52
N VAL A 673 32.40 -0.07 -25.43
CA VAL A 673 31.77 1.08 -24.75
C VAL A 673 31.56 2.23 -25.74
N LYS A 674 30.33 2.75 -25.82
CA LYS A 674 29.98 3.89 -26.68
C LYS A 674 30.40 5.21 -26.04
N PHE A 675 30.98 6.13 -26.82
CA PHE A 675 31.17 7.51 -26.39
C PHE A 675 30.81 8.54 -27.48
N ILE A 676 30.45 9.74 -27.04
CA ILE A 676 30.06 10.86 -27.90
C ILE A 676 31.17 11.92 -27.86
N LYS A 677 31.72 12.26 -29.03
CA LYS A 677 32.64 13.38 -29.21
C LYS A 677 31.84 14.66 -29.51
N LYS A 678 31.97 15.65 -28.62
CA LYS A 678 31.43 17.01 -28.78
C LYS A 678 32.37 17.92 -29.54
#